data_AF-A0A821DVR6-F1
#
_entry.id   AF-A0A821DVR6-F1
#
_cell.length_a   1.000
_cell.length_b   1.000
_cell.length_c   1.000
_cell.angle_alpha   90.00
_cell.angle_beta   90.00
_cell.angle_gamma   90.00
#
_symmetry.space_group_name_H-M   'P 1'
#
loop_
_entity.id
_entity.type
_entity.pdbx_description
1 polymer ?
#
loop_
_entity_poly.entity_id
_entity_poly.type
_entity_poly.pdbx_seq_one_letter_code
_entity_poly.pdbx_strand_id
1 'polypeptide(L)'
;SFCPNGSNCEDTSDDHEKAYRHLPSCPSFQKCLAFKKHEKRHCEKFRHYMPRCDHGSYCVNFHEREHIENYKHPFPNPCPLTPYHCSLHEQFILEKNSRSLSDEINQHCLNFAHVCGFGRNCTDNDPLHWEKYIHVPRCICSYGDRCKKLLEEDHLNSFTHPNIRDIRFLCKDADKCHDRHKPKHVSKFRHVITLEDSGIVRYYNLNENIDFVQNQKDNVEHVSRYVEKEKWERLPSGSVPQEIINWIRTVRPVHRCRPEIFESILLHGHVMSRDYMDQLQDPIFVATSVFQHSQIQQIKYLKGKKCAKDAKDYIEALVTEEFEKAHPLGVTIAGITKIDTTSGETYKSKSRKELIKNKEVLLSDILSPDEIKTLETKAIEIAQASIKLQSNPAGIGHPPDKELGTNRNVFTVLGPHLGHYYGDVFLVFKREILHHPDANFSIQAATSYASGNCFKWRPWLGKEMAVKDERIKFFHKSKLHAAMPGYEYATALELIALTSFESKKKSMDIDLETILDRWLSRDSHHSIEAHLPQLIPLDYIDHIYISKNMFDSLSSKAREFINTIFKNRITKTSHAVELDDKDTSFGFKPNSKIRQEYQDFVLKDIMDKYGQLDINSISRPIQGTIITIPATDFNDPFVLPLTISQAYRQYKIDHPQISNDATVYIYWQTMNGDMMLTLANEQIGTDEQQPNLRCLICYIAEKPATKDVHYHENVSYLHSGRPFQ
;
A
#
# COMPACT_ATOMS: atom_id res chain seq x y z
N SER A 1 57.01 -22.83 9.15
CA SER A 1 57.79 -22.60 7.90
C SER A 1 57.20 -21.40 7.16
N PHE A 2 57.90 -20.74 6.23
CA PHE A 2 57.20 -19.82 5.32
C PHE A 2 56.30 -20.62 4.37
N CYS A 3 55.14 -20.06 3.99
CA CYS A 3 54.23 -20.72 3.06
C CYS A 3 54.92 -20.90 1.69
N PRO A 4 54.96 -22.13 1.12
CA PRO A 4 55.61 -22.37 -0.17
C PRO A 4 54.94 -21.64 -1.33
N ASN A 5 53.67 -21.25 -1.19
CA ASN A 5 52.90 -20.53 -2.20
C ASN A 5 53.08 -19.00 -2.14
N GLY A 6 53.80 -18.48 -1.12
CA GLY A 6 54.14 -17.06 -1.01
C GLY A 6 52.95 -16.11 -1.19
N SER A 7 53.05 -15.17 -2.14
CA SER A 7 51.99 -14.20 -2.47
C SER A 7 50.73 -14.81 -3.06
N ASN A 8 50.85 -15.98 -3.69
CA ASN A 8 49.77 -16.68 -4.39
C ASN A 8 49.03 -17.66 -3.47
N CYS A 9 49.31 -17.64 -2.16
CA CYS A 9 48.66 -18.55 -1.23
C CYS A 9 47.19 -18.16 -1.02
N GLU A 10 46.27 -18.93 -1.60
CA GLU A 10 44.81 -18.75 -1.40
C GLU A 10 44.24 -19.58 -0.24
N ASP A 11 45.05 -20.45 0.37
CA ASP A 11 44.63 -21.31 1.47
C ASP A 11 44.54 -20.53 2.78
N THR A 12 43.31 -20.25 3.20
CA THR A 12 42.98 -19.58 4.46
C THR A 12 42.55 -20.54 5.55
N SER A 13 42.75 -21.86 5.38
CA SER A 13 42.40 -22.85 6.42
C SER A 13 43.17 -22.61 7.72
N ASP A 14 42.50 -22.78 8.87
CA ASP A 14 43.11 -22.57 10.18
C ASP A 14 44.34 -23.45 10.37
N ASP A 15 44.30 -24.69 9.86
CA ASP A 15 45.43 -25.62 9.92
C ASP A 15 46.60 -25.13 9.06
N HIS A 16 46.32 -24.57 7.88
CA HIS A 16 47.34 -24.00 7.02
C HIS A 16 47.95 -22.71 7.60
N GLU A 17 47.12 -21.80 8.12
CA GLU A 17 47.57 -20.55 8.74
C GLU A 17 48.33 -20.79 10.05
N LYS A 18 48.04 -21.88 10.77
CA LYS A 18 48.84 -22.33 11.93
C LYS A 18 50.16 -22.98 11.51
N ALA A 19 50.18 -23.72 10.41
CA ALA A 19 51.36 -24.45 9.94
C ALA A 19 52.41 -23.55 9.26
N TYR A 20 51.97 -22.45 8.62
CA TYR A 20 52.82 -21.60 7.79
C TYR A 20 52.75 -20.12 8.16
N ARG A 21 53.87 -19.42 8.01
CA ARG A 21 53.94 -17.95 8.11
C ARG A 21 53.69 -17.36 6.72
N HIS A 22 52.78 -16.41 6.62
CA HIS A 22 52.40 -15.74 5.38
C HIS A 22 52.90 -14.29 5.31
N LEU A 23 52.94 -13.74 4.10
CA LEU A 23 53.10 -12.30 3.88
C LEU A 23 51.84 -11.54 4.38
N PRO A 24 51.97 -10.26 4.76
CA PRO A 24 50.82 -9.41 5.07
C PRO A 24 49.78 -9.39 3.96
N SER A 25 48.50 -9.32 4.32
CA SER A 25 47.39 -9.24 3.35
C SER A 25 47.43 -7.92 2.57
N CYS A 26 47.27 -7.98 1.25
CA CYS A 26 47.10 -6.78 0.43
C CYS A 26 45.75 -6.11 0.77
N PRO A 27 45.69 -4.78 0.99
CA PRO A 27 44.42 -4.08 1.26
C PRO A 27 43.38 -4.22 0.15
N SER A 28 43.82 -4.47 -1.10
CA SER A 28 42.94 -4.66 -2.25
C SER A 28 42.66 -6.13 -2.57
N PHE A 29 43.14 -7.08 -1.76
CA PHE A 29 42.93 -8.53 -1.91
C PHE A 29 43.11 -9.00 -3.37
N GLN A 30 42.32 -9.95 -3.86
CA GLN A 30 42.39 -10.43 -5.26
C GLN A 30 42.09 -9.35 -6.33
N LYS A 31 41.52 -8.20 -5.95
CA LYS A 31 41.28 -7.07 -6.89
C LYS A 31 42.53 -6.22 -7.15
N CYS A 32 43.64 -6.47 -6.47
CA CYS A 32 44.87 -5.69 -6.62
C CYS A 32 45.40 -5.70 -8.06
N LEU A 33 45.48 -4.53 -8.71
CA LEU A 33 46.00 -4.40 -10.07
C LEU A 33 47.50 -4.73 -10.17
N ALA A 34 48.29 -4.38 -9.15
CA ALA A 34 49.73 -4.68 -9.12
C ALA A 34 50.00 -6.19 -9.09
N PHE A 35 49.12 -6.95 -8.42
CA PHE A 35 49.14 -8.41 -8.44
C PHE A 35 48.76 -8.97 -9.80
N LYS A 36 47.68 -8.47 -10.41
CA LYS A 36 47.25 -8.87 -11.77
C LYS A 36 48.30 -8.57 -12.84
N LYS A 37 49.12 -7.53 -12.62
CA LYS A 37 50.28 -7.19 -13.48
C LYS A 37 51.56 -7.93 -13.11
N HIS A 38 51.53 -8.82 -12.11
CA HIS A 38 52.67 -9.56 -11.60
C HIS A 38 53.87 -8.66 -11.22
N GLU A 39 53.60 -7.51 -10.59
CA GLU A 39 54.66 -6.60 -10.16
C GLU A 39 55.51 -7.23 -9.04
N LYS A 40 56.74 -7.59 -9.39
CA LYS A 40 57.65 -8.38 -8.53
C LYS A 40 57.81 -7.83 -7.11
N ARG A 41 58.05 -6.52 -6.97
CA ARG A 41 58.21 -5.86 -5.65
C ARG A 41 56.94 -5.90 -4.80
N HIS A 42 55.76 -5.93 -5.43
CA HIS A 42 54.48 -5.99 -4.73
C HIS A 42 54.19 -7.42 -4.27
N CYS A 43 54.39 -8.41 -5.15
CA CYS A 43 54.22 -9.82 -4.84
C CYS A 43 55.24 -10.33 -3.80
N GLU A 44 56.43 -9.75 -3.71
CA GLU A 44 57.38 -10.10 -2.63
C GLU A 44 56.94 -9.60 -1.24
N LYS A 45 56.00 -8.63 -1.17
CA LYS A 45 55.59 -7.97 0.08
C LYS A 45 54.21 -8.34 0.56
N PHE A 46 53.30 -8.71 -0.32
CA PHE A 46 51.89 -8.92 0.02
C PHE A 46 51.35 -10.25 -0.47
N ARG A 47 50.43 -10.81 0.32
CA ARG A 47 49.60 -11.95 -0.02
C ARG A 47 48.26 -11.49 -0.60
N HIS A 48 47.79 -12.17 -1.64
CA HIS A 48 46.53 -11.90 -2.31
C HIS A 48 45.63 -13.12 -2.22
N TYR A 49 44.53 -13.00 -1.48
CA TYR A 49 43.56 -14.08 -1.29
C TYR A 49 42.17 -13.46 -1.13
N MET A 50 41.15 -14.30 -1.24
CA MET A 50 39.77 -13.91 -0.96
C MET A 50 39.52 -14.05 0.56
N PRO A 51 39.23 -12.95 1.29
CA PRO A 51 38.99 -13.01 2.73
C PRO A 51 37.79 -13.93 3.02
N ARG A 52 37.81 -14.61 4.17
CA ARG A 52 36.65 -15.40 4.60
C ARG A 52 35.51 -14.46 4.96
N CYS A 53 34.28 -14.88 4.67
CA CYS A 53 33.10 -14.21 5.19
C CYS A 53 33.06 -14.39 6.71
N ASP A 54 32.97 -13.30 7.47
CA ASP A 54 32.88 -13.31 8.95
C ASP A 54 31.68 -14.10 9.47
N HIS A 55 30.67 -14.30 8.62
CA HIS A 55 29.44 -15.02 8.95
C HIS A 55 29.43 -16.48 8.48
N GLY A 56 30.41 -16.93 7.70
CA GLY A 56 30.49 -18.31 7.20
C GLY A 56 29.16 -18.80 6.59
N SER A 57 28.64 -19.95 7.07
CA SER A 57 27.36 -20.51 6.63
C SER A 57 26.14 -19.67 7.01
N TYR A 58 26.28 -18.69 7.91
CA TYR A 58 25.23 -17.78 8.38
C TYR A 58 25.24 -16.44 7.64
N CYS A 59 25.94 -16.35 6.51
CA CYS A 59 26.05 -15.13 5.72
C CYS A 59 24.67 -14.56 5.37
N VAL A 60 24.36 -13.37 5.90
CA VAL A 60 23.13 -12.62 5.60
C VAL A 60 23.19 -11.90 4.25
N ASN A 61 24.40 -11.61 3.77
CA ASN A 61 24.67 -10.91 2.51
C ASN A 61 24.83 -11.88 1.33
N PHE A 62 24.27 -13.09 1.41
CA PHE A 62 24.46 -14.11 0.37
C PHE A 62 23.78 -13.76 -0.97
N HIS A 63 22.86 -12.79 -0.95
CA HIS A 63 22.25 -12.22 -2.16
C HIS A 63 23.08 -11.10 -2.79
N GLU A 64 24.03 -10.53 -2.05
CA GLU A 64 24.89 -9.48 -2.59
C GLU A 64 25.97 -10.11 -3.46
N ARG A 65 25.80 -10.00 -4.78
CA ARG A 65 26.75 -10.57 -5.74
C ARG A 65 28.18 -10.11 -5.48
N GLU A 66 28.37 -8.83 -5.15
CA GLU A 66 29.69 -8.32 -4.83
C GLU A 66 30.27 -8.97 -3.57
N HIS A 67 29.46 -9.25 -2.56
CA HIS A 67 29.90 -9.96 -1.36
C HIS A 67 30.30 -11.40 -1.68
N ILE A 68 29.47 -12.16 -2.42
CA ILE A 68 29.78 -13.55 -2.81
C ILE A 68 31.05 -13.63 -3.67
N GLU A 69 31.29 -12.66 -4.56
CA GLU A 69 32.49 -12.64 -5.42
C GLU A 69 33.75 -12.18 -4.66
N ASN A 70 33.61 -11.44 -3.55
CA ASN A 70 34.73 -10.86 -2.82
C ASN A 70 35.13 -11.63 -1.55
N TYR A 71 34.27 -12.55 -1.07
CA TYR A 71 34.48 -13.28 0.17
C TYR A 71 34.36 -14.79 -0.05
N LYS A 72 35.13 -15.56 0.72
CA LYS A 72 35.10 -17.01 0.73
C LYS A 72 34.06 -17.51 1.71
N HIS A 73 33.12 -18.30 1.21
CA HIS A 73 32.08 -18.97 1.99
C HIS A 73 32.35 -20.48 2.09
N PRO A 74 31.80 -21.16 3.10
CA PRO A 74 31.86 -22.63 3.21
C PRO A 74 30.88 -23.34 2.26
N PHE A 75 30.02 -22.59 1.59
CA PHE A 75 29.02 -23.08 0.64
C PHE A 75 29.37 -22.66 -0.80
N PRO A 76 28.95 -23.40 -1.84
CA PRO A 76 29.10 -22.99 -3.23
C PRO A 76 28.20 -21.77 -3.53
N ASN A 77 28.35 -21.16 -4.71
CA ASN A 77 27.54 -20.00 -5.07
C ASN A 77 26.04 -20.23 -4.78
N PRO A 78 25.36 -19.29 -4.09
CA PRO A 78 23.95 -19.43 -3.82
C PRO A 78 23.16 -19.62 -5.11
N CYS A 79 22.17 -20.52 -5.08
CA CYS A 79 21.23 -20.64 -6.17
C CYS A 79 20.52 -19.29 -6.38
N PRO A 80 20.42 -18.78 -7.62
CA PRO A 80 19.71 -17.53 -7.88
C PRO A 80 18.25 -17.53 -7.41
N LEU A 81 17.67 -18.72 -7.22
CA LEU A 81 16.27 -18.90 -6.81
C LEU A 81 16.13 -19.26 -5.31
N THR A 82 17.23 -19.34 -4.55
CA THR A 82 17.16 -19.50 -3.08
C THR A 82 16.76 -18.16 -2.43
N PRO A 83 15.89 -18.12 -1.41
CA PRO A 83 15.38 -19.23 -0.60
C PRO A 83 14.04 -19.86 -1.05
N TYR A 84 13.30 -19.31 -2.01
CA TYR A 84 11.87 -19.67 -2.19
C TYR A 84 11.48 -20.31 -3.53
N HIS A 85 12.28 -20.15 -4.58
CA HIS A 85 11.81 -20.37 -5.96
C HIS A 85 12.59 -21.43 -6.73
N CYS A 86 13.50 -22.16 -6.10
CA CYS A 86 14.20 -23.25 -6.77
C CYS A 86 13.33 -24.52 -6.82
N SER A 87 12.63 -24.71 -7.94
CA SER A 87 11.81 -25.91 -8.18
C SER A 87 12.63 -27.20 -8.17
N LEU A 88 13.88 -27.16 -8.65
CA LEU A 88 14.80 -28.31 -8.64
C LEU A 88 15.16 -28.72 -7.21
N HIS A 89 15.45 -27.75 -6.34
CA HIS A 89 15.75 -28.00 -4.92
C HIS A 89 14.53 -28.43 -4.12
N GLU A 90 13.35 -27.88 -4.44
CA GLU A 90 12.10 -28.33 -3.84
C GLU A 90 11.85 -29.81 -4.18
N GLN A 91 12.04 -30.23 -5.44
CA GLN A 91 11.97 -31.63 -5.84
C GLN A 91 13.01 -32.48 -5.13
N PHE A 92 14.26 -32.01 -5.01
CA PHE A 92 15.34 -32.68 -4.29
C PHE A 92 14.98 -32.96 -2.81
N ILE A 93 14.38 -32.00 -2.10
CA ILE A 93 13.99 -32.16 -0.69
C ILE A 93 12.74 -33.04 -0.53
N LEU A 94 11.80 -32.97 -1.47
CA LEU A 94 10.53 -33.71 -1.38
C LEU A 94 10.67 -35.19 -1.77
N GLU A 95 11.64 -35.52 -2.64
CA GLU A 95 11.87 -36.87 -3.11
C GLU A 95 12.62 -37.71 -2.07
N LYS A 96 11.96 -38.77 -1.55
CA LYS A 96 12.55 -39.62 -0.51
C LYS A 96 13.56 -40.65 -1.04
N ASN A 97 13.67 -40.80 -2.35
CA ASN A 97 14.47 -41.84 -2.98
C ASN A 97 15.44 -41.21 -3.97
N SER A 98 16.72 -41.10 -3.60
CA SER A 98 17.75 -40.45 -4.42
C SER A 98 17.95 -41.06 -5.82
N ARG A 99 17.46 -42.28 -6.05
CA ARG A 99 17.53 -42.99 -7.34
C ARG A 99 16.45 -42.58 -8.36
N SER A 100 15.43 -41.80 -7.97
CA SER A 100 14.37 -41.31 -8.88
C SER A 100 14.59 -39.88 -9.36
N LEU A 101 15.62 -39.18 -8.85
CA LEU A 101 15.95 -37.82 -9.25
C LEU A 101 16.69 -37.80 -10.59
N SER A 102 16.36 -36.83 -11.46
CA SER A 102 17.11 -36.62 -12.70
C SER A 102 18.53 -36.12 -12.42
N ASP A 103 19.44 -36.40 -13.35
CA ASP A 103 20.83 -35.91 -13.27
C ASP A 103 20.89 -34.38 -13.16
N GLU A 104 19.95 -33.68 -13.78
CA GLU A 104 19.81 -32.23 -13.72
C GLU A 104 19.56 -31.72 -12.29
N ILE A 105 18.66 -32.36 -11.53
CA ILE A 105 18.33 -31.95 -10.15
C ILE A 105 19.54 -32.18 -9.22
N ASN A 106 20.19 -33.34 -9.34
CA ASN A 106 21.36 -33.67 -8.55
C ASN A 106 22.51 -32.70 -8.85
N GLN A 107 22.78 -32.44 -10.13
CA GLN A 107 23.85 -31.52 -10.53
C GLN A 107 23.58 -30.09 -10.05
N HIS A 108 22.34 -29.61 -10.13
CA HIS A 108 21.94 -28.31 -9.62
C HIS A 108 22.20 -28.19 -8.11
N CYS A 109 21.73 -29.16 -7.32
CA CYS A 109 21.86 -29.12 -5.85
C CYS A 109 23.30 -29.34 -5.37
N LEU A 110 24.17 -29.93 -6.20
CA LEU A 110 25.61 -30.02 -5.94
C LEU A 110 26.35 -28.72 -6.30
N ASN A 111 25.93 -28.04 -7.36
CA ASN A 111 26.61 -26.84 -7.86
C ASN A 111 26.19 -25.55 -7.14
N PHE A 112 24.98 -25.50 -6.59
CA PHE A 112 24.42 -24.30 -5.97
C PHE A 112 23.98 -24.51 -4.53
N ALA A 113 24.29 -23.52 -3.68
CA ALA A 113 23.87 -23.54 -2.29
C ALA A 113 22.42 -23.06 -2.14
N HIS A 114 21.71 -23.61 -1.16
CA HIS A 114 20.34 -23.23 -0.86
C HIS A 114 20.17 -22.91 0.62
N VAL A 115 19.18 -22.08 0.97
CA VAL A 115 18.93 -21.76 2.37
C VAL A 115 18.34 -22.96 3.10
N CYS A 116 18.89 -23.28 4.26
CA CYS A 116 18.37 -24.32 5.13
C CYS A 116 16.96 -23.95 5.61
N GLY A 117 16.03 -24.91 5.48
CA GLY A 117 14.65 -24.76 5.94
C GLY A 117 14.51 -24.37 7.42
N PHE A 118 15.49 -24.72 8.27
CA PHE A 118 15.45 -24.52 9.72
C PHE A 118 16.39 -23.41 10.21
N GLY A 119 17.11 -22.74 9.31
CA GLY A 119 17.99 -21.61 9.65
C GLY A 119 18.91 -21.94 10.83
N ARG A 120 18.87 -21.10 11.86
CA ARG A 120 19.68 -21.26 13.09
C ARG A 120 19.29 -22.44 13.98
N ASN A 121 18.10 -23.01 13.79
CA ASN A 121 17.60 -24.19 14.53
C ASN A 121 17.86 -25.50 13.77
N CYS A 122 18.67 -25.47 12.70
CA CYS A 122 19.07 -26.69 12.02
C CYS A 122 19.83 -27.61 12.97
N THR A 123 19.40 -28.87 13.03
CA THR A 123 20.01 -29.94 13.83
C THR A 123 20.74 -30.97 12.96
N ASP A 124 20.82 -30.71 11.65
CA ASP A 124 21.53 -31.57 10.71
C ASP A 124 23.04 -31.39 10.90
N ASN A 125 23.72 -32.51 11.16
CA ASN A 125 25.17 -32.57 11.39
C ASN A 125 25.91 -33.21 10.20
N ASP A 126 25.24 -33.49 9.09
CA ASP A 126 25.89 -34.00 7.88
C ASP A 126 26.88 -32.95 7.33
N PRO A 127 28.17 -33.28 7.19
CA PRO A 127 29.15 -32.38 6.59
C PRO A 127 28.71 -31.83 5.23
N LEU A 128 28.07 -32.65 4.40
CA LEU A 128 27.58 -32.23 3.09
C LEU A 128 26.46 -31.18 3.22
N HIS A 129 25.62 -31.26 4.25
CA HIS A 129 24.61 -30.24 4.52
C HIS A 129 25.27 -28.89 4.85
N TRP A 130 26.29 -28.88 5.70
CA TRP A 130 27.03 -27.67 6.06
C TRP A 130 27.83 -27.07 4.90
N GLU A 131 28.26 -27.90 3.95
CA GLU A 131 28.93 -27.48 2.71
C GLU A 131 27.95 -26.99 1.63
N LYS A 132 26.65 -27.32 1.70
CA LYS A 132 25.68 -27.02 0.63
C LYS A 132 24.57 -26.07 1.04
N TYR A 133 24.43 -25.78 2.33
CA TYR A 133 23.34 -24.96 2.84
C TYR A 133 23.79 -23.67 3.52
N ILE A 134 22.91 -22.67 3.41
CA ILE A 134 23.05 -21.35 4.04
C ILE A 134 22.07 -21.30 5.22
N HIS A 135 22.55 -21.06 6.42
CA HIS A 135 21.75 -21.05 7.64
C HIS A 135 21.41 -19.62 8.05
N VAL A 136 20.37 -19.05 7.44
CA VAL A 136 19.95 -17.68 7.75
C VAL A 136 19.33 -17.64 9.16
N PRO A 137 19.88 -16.85 10.10
CA PRO A 137 19.33 -16.75 11.45
C PRO A 137 18.14 -15.77 11.49
N ARG A 138 17.04 -16.15 12.17
CA ARG A 138 15.98 -15.21 12.56
C ARG A 138 15.92 -15.00 14.08
N CYS A 139 15.08 -14.05 14.51
CA CYS A 139 14.82 -13.77 15.91
C CYS A 139 14.18 -15.01 16.57
N ILE A 140 14.73 -15.47 17.69
CA ILE A 140 14.11 -16.59 18.43
C ILE A 140 12.81 -16.08 19.05
N CYS A 141 11.70 -16.77 18.84
CA CYS A 141 10.47 -16.45 19.56
C CYS A 141 10.65 -16.71 21.05
N SER A 142 10.44 -15.67 21.88
CA SER A 142 10.54 -15.77 23.34
C SER A 142 9.58 -16.79 23.97
N TYR A 143 8.51 -17.15 23.26
CA TYR A 143 7.51 -18.13 23.70
C TYR A 143 7.74 -19.54 23.15
N GLY A 144 8.71 -19.73 22.25
CA GLY A 144 9.10 -21.04 21.72
C GLY A 144 7.94 -21.87 21.17
N ASP A 145 7.80 -23.09 21.65
CA ASP A 145 6.74 -24.05 21.34
C ASP A 145 5.37 -23.69 21.92
N ARG A 146 5.33 -22.84 22.97
CA ARG A 146 4.11 -22.34 23.61
C ARG A 146 3.58 -21.05 22.96
N CYS A 147 4.13 -20.63 21.83
CA CYS A 147 3.67 -19.44 21.15
C CYS A 147 2.22 -19.59 20.69
N LYS A 148 1.38 -18.59 20.98
CA LYS A 148 -0.02 -18.55 20.52
C LYS A 148 -0.15 -18.00 19.09
N LYS A 149 0.91 -17.40 18.55
CA LYS A 149 0.97 -16.74 17.23
C LYS A 149 1.44 -17.68 16.11
N LEU A 150 1.38 -19.00 16.32
CA LEU A 150 1.81 -19.98 15.31
C LEU A 150 0.92 -19.99 14.05
N LEU A 151 -0.25 -19.35 14.07
CA LEU A 151 -1.11 -19.21 12.90
C LEU A 151 -0.94 -17.86 12.17
N GLU A 152 -0.12 -16.97 12.72
CA GLU A 152 0.15 -15.66 12.14
C GLU A 152 1.36 -15.77 11.19
N GLU A 153 1.10 -15.73 9.87
CA GLU A 153 2.14 -15.88 8.84
C GLU A 153 3.27 -14.85 9.01
N ASP A 154 2.96 -13.60 9.34
CA ASP A 154 3.94 -12.54 9.61
C ASP A 154 4.87 -12.87 10.80
N HIS A 155 4.29 -13.44 11.86
CA HIS A 155 5.05 -13.87 13.04
C HIS A 155 6.02 -14.98 12.66
N LEU A 156 5.53 -16.02 11.99
CA LEU A 156 6.36 -17.14 11.53
C LEU A 156 7.41 -16.74 10.48
N ASN A 157 7.19 -15.67 9.74
CA ASN A 157 8.17 -15.12 8.80
C ASN A 157 9.28 -14.32 9.50
N SER A 158 9.02 -13.80 10.70
CA SER A 158 9.94 -12.95 11.45
C SER A 158 10.69 -13.69 12.57
N PHE A 159 10.11 -14.77 13.10
CA PHE A 159 10.63 -15.49 14.24
C PHE A 159 10.92 -16.96 13.94
N THR A 160 12.00 -17.46 14.51
CA THR A 160 12.36 -18.88 14.56
C THR A 160 11.63 -19.56 15.72
N HIS A 161 11.07 -20.75 15.46
CA HIS A 161 10.46 -21.62 16.45
C HIS A 161 11.08 -23.03 16.44
N PRO A 162 11.03 -23.76 17.56
CA PRO A 162 11.35 -25.18 17.57
C PRO A 162 10.41 -25.96 16.65
N ASN A 163 10.95 -26.86 15.82
CA ASN A 163 10.19 -27.77 14.94
C ASN A 163 9.33 -27.10 13.85
N ILE A 164 9.53 -25.81 13.58
CA ILE A 164 8.91 -25.11 12.46
C ILE A 164 10.03 -24.65 11.55
N ARG A 165 9.84 -24.84 10.24
CA ARG A 165 10.79 -24.32 9.26
C ARG A 165 10.73 -22.79 9.27
N ASP A 166 11.89 -22.14 9.32
CA ASP A 166 12.02 -20.71 9.03
C ASP A 166 11.64 -20.45 7.56
N ILE A 167 12.14 -21.30 6.65
CA ILE A 167 11.79 -21.29 5.23
C ILE A 167 10.80 -22.42 4.94
N ARG A 168 9.51 -22.06 4.96
CA ARG A 168 8.37 -22.94 4.66
C ARG A 168 8.05 -22.96 3.16
N PHE A 169 7.59 -24.11 2.67
CA PHE A 169 7.14 -24.31 1.29
C PHE A 169 5.87 -23.52 0.99
N LEU A 170 5.67 -23.11 -0.25
CA LEU A 170 4.39 -22.53 -0.65
C LEU A 170 3.30 -23.61 -0.65
N CYS A 171 2.19 -23.35 0.02
CA CYS A 171 1.03 -24.24 -0.03
C CYS A 171 0.41 -24.22 -1.43
N LYS A 172 0.27 -25.39 -2.07
CA LYS A 172 -0.34 -25.55 -3.40
C LYS A 172 -1.80 -25.09 -3.44
N ASP A 173 -2.52 -25.27 -2.34
CA ASP A 173 -3.93 -24.89 -2.23
C ASP A 173 -4.13 -23.43 -1.78
N ALA A 174 -3.04 -22.71 -1.49
CA ALA A 174 -3.03 -21.31 -1.09
C ALA A 174 -4.16 -20.94 -0.09
N ASP A 175 -5.03 -19.99 -0.45
CA ASP A 175 -6.16 -19.51 0.34
C ASP A 175 -7.25 -20.58 0.58
N LYS A 176 -7.34 -21.56 -0.32
CA LYS A 176 -8.32 -22.66 -0.26
C LYS A 176 -7.84 -23.83 0.59
N CYS A 177 -6.66 -23.74 1.20
CA CYS A 177 -6.13 -24.81 2.03
C CYS A 177 -6.96 -25.01 3.31
N HIS A 178 -7.65 -26.16 3.40
CA HIS A 178 -8.39 -26.57 4.61
C HIS A 178 -7.47 -26.89 5.79
N ASP A 179 -6.20 -27.15 5.52
CA ASP A 179 -5.20 -27.54 6.52
C ASP A 179 -4.42 -26.36 7.08
N ARG A 180 -4.75 -25.13 6.68
CA ARG A 180 -4.03 -23.89 7.05
C ARG A 180 -3.95 -23.63 8.56
N HIS A 181 -4.84 -24.22 9.35
CA HIS A 181 -4.86 -24.09 10.81
C HIS A 181 -4.25 -25.29 11.54
N LYS A 182 -3.83 -26.34 10.82
CA LYS A 182 -3.23 -27.54 11.42
C LYS A 182 -1.75 -27.27 11.73
N PRO A 183 -1.28 -27.41 12.98
CA PRO A 183 0.11 -27.13 13.34
C PRO A 183 1.15 -27.91 12.50
N LYS A 184 0.84 -29.16 12.15
CA LYS A 184 1.70 -29.98 11.26
C LYS A 184 1.84 -29.39 9.86
N HIS A 185 0.78 -28.81 9.31
CA HIS A 185 0.81 -28.17 8.00
C HIS A 185 1.57 -26.86 8.06
N VAL A 186 1.23 -26.00 9.04
CA VAL A 186 1.91 -24.73 9.33
C VAL A 186 3.40 -24.89 9.53
N SER A 187 3.86 -25.99 10.14
CA SER A 187 5.29 -26.26 10.35
C SER A 187 6.10 -26.40 9.06
N LYS A 188 5.43 -26.69 7.94
CA LYS A 188 6.06 -27.00 6.64
C LYS A 188 5.67 -26.03 5.54
N PHE A 189 4.43 -25.55 5.55
CA PHE A 189 3.85 -24.75 4.49
C PHE A 189 3.51 -23.35 4.98
N ARG A 190 3.81 -22.36 4.15
CA ARG A 190 3.30 -20.99 4.24
C ARG A 190 2.18 -20.84 3.22
N HIS A 191 1.16 -20.11 3.61
CA HIS A 191 0.15 -19.67 2.67
C HIS A 191 0.60 -18.32 2.12
N VAL A 192 0.45 -18.14 0.82
CA VAL A 192 0.56 -16.80 0.24
C VAL A 192 -0.48 -15.96 0.97
N ILE A 193 -0.05 -14.88 1.62
CA ILE A 193 -0.96 -13.76 1.88
C ILE A 193 -1.46 -13.44 0.49
N THR A 194 -2.70 -13.80 0.20
CA THR A 194 -3.28 -13.56 -1.12
C THR A 194 -2.94 -12.12 -1.47
N LEU A 195 -2.37 -11.89 -2.65
CA LEU A 195 -2.26 -10.53 -3.20
C LEU A 195 -3.64 -9.84 -3.29
N GLU A 196 -4.73 -10.59 -3.02
CA GLU A 196 -6.06 -10.09 -2.67
C GLU A 196 -6.10 -9.26 -1.37
N ASP A 197 -5.02 -9.16 -0.58
CA ASP A 197 -4.92 -8.23 0.55
C ASP A 197 -4.30 -6.87 0.18
N SER A 198 -3.80 -6.76 -1.05
CA SER A 198 -3.30 -5.53 -1.65
C SER A 198 -4.04 -5.28 -2.96
N GLY A 199 -5.31 -4.89 -2.85
CA GLY A 199 -6.00 -4.30 -3.99
C GLY A 199 -5.07 -3.28 -4.64
N ILE A 200 -4.95 -3.31 -5.95
CA ILE A 200 -4.08 -2.36 -6.62
C ILE A 200 -4.83 -1.03 -6.68
N VAL A 201 -4.25 0.01 -6.07
CA VAL A 201 -4.81 1.36 -6.14
C VAL A 201 -4.17 2.08 -7.32
N ARG A 202 -5.00 2.69 -8.16
CA ARG A 202 -4.52 3.44 -9.31
C ARG A 202 -4.07 4.84 -8.88
N TYR A 203 -2.94 5.28 -9.44
CA TYR A 203 -2.42 6.63 -9.27
C TYR A 203 -2.97 7.60 -10.32
N TYR A 204 -3.36 8.79 -9.87
CA TYR A 204 -4.00 9.86 -10.65
C TYR A 204 -3.33 11.22 -10.50
N ASN A 205 -2.20 11.32 -9.79
CA ASN A 205 -1.44 12.55 -9.62
C ASN A 205 -2.27 13.70 -8.99
N LEU A 206 -3.13 13.38 -8.03
CA LEU A 206 -4.07 14.34 -7.40
C LEU A 206 -3.38 15.37 -6.50
N ASN A 207 -2.14 15.10 -6.11
CA ASN A 207 -1.35 15.92 -5.19
C ASN A 207 -0.12 16.57 -5.85
N GLU A 208 -0.06 16.59 -7.18
CA GLU A 208 1.15 16.99 -7.92
C GLU A 208 1.76 18.31 -7.44
N ASN A 209 0.92 19.32 -7.16
CA ASN A 209 1.32 20.69 -6.81
C ASN A 209 1.38 20.96 -5.30
N ILE A 210 1.49 19.92 -4.46
CA ILE A 210 1.47 20.07 -3.00
C ILE A 210 2.87 19.85 -2.41
N ASP A 211 3.34 20.84 -1.66
CA ASP A 211 4.59 20.77 -0.89
C ASP A 211 4.28 20.35 0.55
N PHE A 212 4.16 19.04 0.78
CA PHE A 212 3.77 18.51 2.09
C PHE A 212 4.78 18.84 3.20
N VAL A 213 6.08 18.88 2.87
CA VAL A 213 7.14 19.24 3.82
C VAL A 213 7.01 20.71 4.25
N GLN A 214 6.80 21.62 3.29
CA GLN A 214 6.60 23.03 3.61
C GLN A 214 5.30 23.24 4.40
N ASN A 215 4.21 22.60 3.99
CA ASN A 215 2.93 22.66 4.71
C ASN A 215 3.07 22.18 6.16
N GLN A 216 3.78 21.08 6.38
CA GLN A 216 4.05 20.54 7.71
C GLN A 216 4.81 21.54 8.58
N LYS A 217 5.88 22.13 8.02
CA LYS A 217 6.67 23.17 8.70
C LYS A 217 5.79 24.38 9.05
N ASP A 218 5.02 24.87 8.09
CA ASP A 218 4.19 26.06 8.28
C ASP A 218 3.12 25.83 9.35
N ASN A 219 2.46 24.66 9.36
CA ASN A 219 1.50 24.29 10.41
C ASN A 219 2.15 24.31 11.80
N VAL A 220 3.35 23.72 11.95
CA VAL A 220 4.09 23.70 13.22
C VAL A 220 4.49 25.11 13.66
N GLU A 221 4.99 25.92 12.74
CA GLU A 221 5.42 27.30 13.04
C GLU A 221 4.24 28.21 13.39
N HIS A 222 3.08 28.08 12.72
CA HIS A 222 1.89 28.86 13.05
C HIS A 222 1.46 28.63 14.49
N VAL A 223 1.33 27.37 14.91
CA VAL A 223 0.97 27.03 16.30
C VAL A 223 2.03 27.56 17.26
N SER A 224 3.30 27.30 16.99
CA SER A 224 4.41 27.71 17.87
C SER A 224 4.43 29.23 18.06
N ARG A 225 4.38 30.01 16.97
CA ARG A 225 4.35 31.48 17.03
C ARG A 225 3.15 32.00 17.82
N TYR A 226 1.98 31.38 17.67
CA TYR A 226 0.78 31.76 18.40
C TYR A 226 0.88 31.47 19.91
N VAL A 227 1.35 30.28 20.28
CA VAL A 227 1.60 29.88 21.67
C VAL A 227 2.56 30.86 22.36
N GLU A 228 3.62 31.26 21.67
CA GLU A 228 4.57 32.25 22.18
C GLU A 228 3.96 33.64 22.35
N LYS A 229 3.26 34.12 21.31
CA LYS A 229 2.63 35.44 21.30
C LYS A 229 1.57 35.57 22.40
N GLU A 230 0.72 34.56 22.55
CA GLU A 230 -0.38 34.53 23.52
C GLU A 230 0.06 34.07 24.91
N LYS A 231 1.35 33.78 25.10
CA LYS A 231 1.96 33.34 26.37
C LYS A 231 1.27 32.12 26.98
N TRP A 232 0.95 31.15 26.13
CA TRP A 232 0.42 29.87 26.61
C TRP A 232 1.51 29.10 27.35
N GLU A 233 1.09 28.29 28.33
CA GLU A 233 2.01 27.34 28.97
C GLU A 233 2.55 26.38 27.90
N ARG A 234 3.87 26.18 27.91
CA ARG A 234 4.57 25.34 26.93
C ARG A 234 4.56 23.87 27.37
N LEU A 235 4.80 22.98 26.43
CA LEU A 235 4.97 21.55 26.70
C LEU A 235 6.09 21.34 27.74
N PRO A 236 5.84 20.63 28.85
CA PRO A 236 6.82 20.44 29.93
C PRO A 236 8.14 19.81 29.47
N SER A 237 8.06 18.85 28.53
CA SER A 237 9.22 18.15 27.95
C SER A 237 9.84 18.87 26.75
N GLY A 238 9.24 19.97 26.28
CA GLY A 238 9.62 20.62 25.02
C GLY A 238 9.20 19.87 23.75
N SER A 239 8.54 18.71 23.85
CA SER A 239 7.98 17.98 22.71
C SER A 239 6.57 17.46 22.99
N VAL A 240 5.87 17.05 21.94
CA VAL A 240 4.57 16.38 22.06
C VAL A 240 4.74 15.04 22.82
N PRO A 241 3.81 14.68 23.72
CA PRO A 241 3.78 13.37 24.39
C PRO A 241 3.77 12.19 23.40
N GLN A 242 4.57 11.16 23.68
CA GLN A 242 4.70 10.00 22.79
C GLN A 242 3.40 9.21 22.62
N GLU A 243 2.54 9.18 23.64
CA GLU A 243 1.22 8.55 23.58
C GLU A 243 0.32 9.18 22.50
N ILE A 244 0.34 10.51 22.34
CA ILE A 244 -0.45 11.21 21.33
C ILE A 244 0.12 10.91 19.94
N ILE A 245 1.44 10.91 19.80
CA ILE A 245 2.11 10.52 18.55
C ILE A 245 1.75 9.09 18.17
N ASN A 246 1.81 8.15 19.11
CA ASN A 246 1.46 6.76 18.89
C ASN A 246 -0.01 6.62 18.48
N TRP A 247 -0.93 7.31 19.16
CA TRP A 247 -2.33 7.31 18.79
C TRP A 247 -2.56 7.84 17.37
N ILE A 248 -1.88 8.91 16.96
CA ILE A 248 -1.96 9.41 15.57
C ILE A 248 -1.41 8.38 14.57
N ARG A 249 -0.48 7.51 14.97
CA ARG A 249 0.00 6.37 14.17
C ARG A 249 -1.01 5.22 14.10
N THR A 250 -2.00 5.16 14.98
CA THR A 250 -3.02 4.08 14.98
C THR A 250 -4.34 4.46 14.34
N VAL A 251 -4.71 5.76 14.28
CA VAL A 251 -6.00 6.20 13.71
C VAL A 251 -6.20 5.68 12.28
N ARG A 252 -7.43 5.36 11.91
CA ARG A 252 -7.75 4.82 10.57
C ARG A 252 -8.74 5.72 9.86
N PRO A 253 -8.71 5.80 8.52
CA PRO A 253 -9.73 6.51 7.79
C PRO A 253 -11.08 5.80 7.95
N VAL A 254 -12.11 6.55 8.33
CA VAL A 254 -13.48 6.05 8.51
C VAL A 254 -14.38 6.79 7.54
N HIS A 255 -14.99 6.04 6.63
CA HIS A 255 -16.03 6.51 5.71
C HIS A 255 -17.40 6.16 6.24
N ARG A 256 -18.38 7.04 6.03
CA ARG A 256 -19.79 6.77 6.27
C ARG A 256 -20.58 6.89 4.98
N CYS A 257 -21.49 5.95 4.76
CA CYS A 257 -22.35 5.97 3.59
C CYS A 257 -23.75 5.43 3.89
N ARG A 258 -24.69 5.75 3.00
CA ARG A 258 -26.05 5.20 3.01
C ARG A 258 -26.09 3.78 2.43
N PRO A 259 -27.10 2.96 2.74
CA PRO A 259 -27.21 1.59 2.24
C PRO A 259 -27.12 1.46 0.72
N GLU A 260 -27.73 2.37 -0.03
CA GLU A 260 -27.74 2.33 -1.51
C GLU A 260 -26.35 2.59 -2.10
N ILE A 261 -25.59 3.48 -1.47
CA ILE A 261 -24.20 3.74 -1.83
C ILE A 261 -23.33 2.55 -1.47
N PHE A 262 -23.55 1.94 -0.30
CA PHE A 262 -22.83 0.76 0.12
C PHE A 262 -23.07 -0.42 -0.83
N GLU A 263 -24.31 -0.69 -1.24
CA GLU A 263 -24.59 -1.70 -2.27
C GLU A 263 -23.84 -1.43 -3.57
N SER A 264 -23.80 -0.16 -3.99
CA SER A 264 -23.10 0.23 -5.21
C SER A 264 -21.59 0.02 -5.09
N ILE A 265 -20.99 0.35 -3.94
CA ILE A 265 -19.58 0.05 -3.63
C ILE A 265 -19.29 -1.45 -3.80
N LEU A 266 -20.16 -2.32 -3.28
CA LEU A 266 -20.00 -3.76 -3.38
C LEU A 266 -20.09 -4.26 -4.83
N LEU A 267 -21.06 -3.77 -5.60
CA LEU A 267 -21.27 -4.19 -6.99
C LEU A 267 -20.17 -3.70 -7.93
N HIS A 268 -19.68 -2.48 -7.73
CA HIS A 268 -18.57 -1.93 -8.50
C HIS A 268 -17.20 -2.50 -8.08
N GLY A 269 -17.08 -3.04 -6.87
CA GLY A 269 -15.82 -3.60 -6.37
C GLY A 269 -14.83 -2.55 -5.85
N HIS A 270 -15.27 -1.30 -5.66
CA HIS A 270 -14.45 -0.22 -5.14
C HIS A 270 -15.29 0.90 -4.52
N VAL A 271 -14.72 1.59 -3.53
CA VAL A 271 -15.18 2.90 -3.07
C VAL A 271 -14.70 3.96 -4.06
N MET A 272 -15.58 4.88 -4.43
CA MET A 272 -15.38 5.82 -5.53
C MET A 272 -15.48 7.26 -5.05
N SER A 273 -14.67 8.14 -5.63
CA SER A 273 -14.86 9.58 -5.48
C SER A 273 -16.11 10.05 -6.22
N ARG A 274 -16.53 11.29 -5.92
CA ARG A 274 -17.66 11.90 -6.61
C ARG A 274 -17.41 12.08 -8.10
N ASP A 275 -16.21 12.51 -8.46
CA ASP A 275 -15.81 12.70 -9.85
C ASP A 275 -15.91 11.40 -10.66
N TYR A 276 -15.54 10.27 -10.06
CA TYR A 276 -15.70 8.97 -10.70
C TYR A 276 -17.18 8.57 -10.80
N MET A 277 -17.97 8.79 -9.76
CA MET A 277 -19.41 8.55 -9.78
C MET A 277 -20.14 9.37 -10.87
N ASP A 278 -19.72 10.62 -11.08
CA ASP A 278 -20.29 11.47 -12.14
C ASP A 278 -20.00 10.88 -13.55
N GLN A 279 -18.85 10.23 -13.75
CA GLN A 279 -18.49 9.56 -15.01
C GLN A 279 -19.30 8.28 -15.27
N LEU A 280 -19.90 7.66 -14.24
CA LEU A 280 -20.80 6.50 -14.39
C LEU A 280 -22.14 6.85 -15.06
N GLN A 281 -22.34 8.10 -15.49
CA GLN A 281 -23.41 8.52 -16.39
C GLN A 281 -23.16 8.10 -17.84
N ASP A 282 -21.91 7.86 -18.22
CA ASP A 282 -21.54 7.44 -19.57
C ASP A 282 -21.50 5.90 -19.67
N PRO A 283 -22.34 5.26 -20.50
CA PRO A 283 -22.33 3.81 -20.67
C PRO A 283 -20.99 3.27 -21.20
N ILE A 284 -20.21 4.05 -21.96
CA ILE A 284 -18.88 3.64 -22.45
C ILE A 284 -17.89 3.58 -21.28
N PHE A 285 -17.97 4.57 -20.39
CA PHE A 285 -17.17 4.59 -19.16
C PHE A 285 -17.54 3.41 -18.24
N VAL A 286 -18.84 3.15 -18.06
CA VAL A 286 -19.33 2.00 -17.29
C VAL A 286 -18.83 0.68 -17.88
N ALA A 287 -18.86 0.50 -19.20
CA ALA A 287 -18.31 -0.68 -19.85
C ALA A 287 -16.81 -0.85 -19.60
N THR A 288 -16.06 0.26 -19.57
CA THR A 288 -14.64 0.26 -19.21
C THR A 288 -14.42 -0.13 -17.74
N SER A 289 -15.27 0.35 -16.83
CA SER A 289 -15.27 -0.01 -15.41
C SER A 289 -15.56 -1.50 -15.20
N VAL A 290 -16.56 -2.06 -15.89
CA VAL A 290 -16.85 -3.51 -15.90
C VAL A 290 -15.63 -4.31 -16.34
N PHE A 291 -14.96 -3.87 -17.42
CA PHE A 291 -13.79 -4.56 -17.94
C PHE A 291 -12.64 -4.58 -16.93
N GLN A 292 -12.53 -3.56 -16.07
CA GLN A 292 -11.53 -3.46 -15.00
C GLN A 292 -11.90 -4.21 -13.72
N HIS A 293 -13.12 -4.72 -13.60
CA HIS A 293 -13.57 -5.45 -12.42
C HIS A 293 -12.73 -6.72 -12.18
N SER A 294 -12.40 -7.00 -10.92
CA SER A 294 -11.45 -8.07 -10.52
C SER A 294 -11.82 -9.45 -11.08
N GLN A 295 -13.10 -9.82 -11.05
CA GLN A 295 -13.59 -11.09 -11.60
C GLN A 295 -13.45 -11.17 -13.13
N ILE A 296 -13.53 -10.05 -13.85
CA ILE A 296 -13.31 -10.02 -15.30
C ILE A 296 -11.80 -10.12 -15.60
N GLN A 297 -10.97 -9.41 -14.84
CA GLN A 297 -9.51 -9.45 -14.96
C GLN A 297 -8.89 -10.83 -14.67
N GLN A 298 -9.62 -11.72 -13.97
CA GLN A 298 -9.20 -13.11 -13.74
C GLN A 298 -9.34 -14.01 -14.98
N ILE A 299 -10.09 -13.59 -16.00
CA ILE A 299 -10.29 -14.36 -17.24
C ILE A 299 -9.00 -14.32 -18.08
N LYS A 300 -8.23 -15.43 -18.06
CA LYS A 300 -6.87 -15.50 -18.62
C LYS A 300 -6.79 -15.09 -20.10
N TYR A 301 -7.80 -15.42 -20.90
CA TYR A 301 -7.83 -15.17 -22.34
C TYR A 301 -8.04 -13.70 -22.72
N LEU A 302 -8.54 -12.86 -21.80
CA LEU A 302 -8.67 -11.41 -22.03
C LEU A 302 -7.34 -10.67 -22.08
N LYS A 303 -6.21 -11.36 -21.85
CA LYS A 303 -4.86 -10.81 -22.06
C LYS A 303 -4.49 -10.71 -23.56
N GLY A 304 -5.23 -11.38 -24.45
CA GLY A 304 -5.02 -11.31 -25.89
C GLY A 304 -5.78 -10.15 -26.55
N LYS A 305 -5.11 -9.35 -27.40
CA LYS A 305 -5.67 -8.12 -28.02
C LYS A 305 -7.03 -8.32 -28.71
N LYS A 306 -7.23 -9.44 -29.41
CA LYS A 306 -8.48 -9.71 -30.16
C LYS A 306 -9.64 -10.08 -29.24
N CYS A 307 -9.45 -11.07 -28.37
CA CYS A 307 -10.48 -11.52 -27.40
C CYS A 307 -10.86 -10.38 -26.45
N ALA A 308 -9.88 -9.59 -25.98
CA ALA A 308 -10.13 -8.40 -25.16
C ALA A 308 -11.06 -7.40 -25.85
N LYS A 309 -10.85 -7.15 -27.15
CA LYS A 309 -11.70 -6.25 -27.95
C LYS A 309 -13.11 -6.80 -28.10
N ASP A 310 -13.25 -8.07 -28.47
CA ASP A 310 -14.58 -8.68 -28.63
C ASP A 310 -15.37 -8.74 -27.32
N ALA A 311 -14.70 -8.99 -26.19
CA ALA A 311 -15.30 -8.94 -24.87
C ALA A 311 -15.70 -7.51 -24.46
N LYS A 312 -14.87 -6.51 -24.79
CA LYS A 312 -15.19 -5.10 -24.55
C LYS A 312 -16.43 -4.68 -25.35
N ASP A 313 -16.48 -5.02 -26.64
CA ASP A 313 -17.63 -4.72 -27.51
C ASP A 313 -18.91 -5.40 -26.98
N TYR A 314 -18.81 -6.64 -26.49
CA TYR A 314 -19.92 -7.38 -25.88
C TYR A 314 -20.44 -6.70 -24.60
N ILE A 315 -19.53 -6.35 -23.68
CA ILE A 315 -19.87 -5.64 -22.45
C ILE A 315 -20.51 -4.28 -22.77
N GLU A 316 -19.93 -3.51 -23.69
CA GLU A 316 -20.45 -2.20 -24.08
C GLU A 316 -21.88 -2.28 -24.63
N ALA A 317 -22.16 -3.29 -25.46
CA ALA A 317 -23.50 -3.54 -25.97
C ALA A 317 -24.51 -3.89 -24.87
N LEU A 318 -24.13 -4.72 -23.90
CA LEU A 318 -24.98 -5.06 -22.74
C LEU A 318 -25.25 -3.86 -21.83
N VAL A 319 -24.21 -3.11 -21.48
CA VAL A 319 -24.33 -1.89 -20.64
C VAL A 319 -25.24 -0.86 -21.31
N THR A 320 -25.05 -0.64 -22.62
CA THR A 320 -25.88 0.30 -23.38
C THR A 320 -27.35 -0.13 -23.39
N GLU A 321 -27.63 -1.43 -23.51
CA GLU A 321 -28.99 -1.95 -23.47
C GLU A 321 -29.68 -1.66 -22.12
N GLU A 322 -28.97 -1.82 -20.99
CA GLU A 322 -29.50 -1.51 -19.65
C GLU A 322 -29.78 -0.01 -19.47
N PHE A 323 -28.89 0.85 -19.97
CA PHE A 323 -29.08 2.30 -19.92
C PHE A 323 -30.28 2.77 -20.74
N GLU A 324 -30.47 2.20 -21.93
CA GLU A 324 -31.63 2.48 -22.79
C GLU A 324 -32.95 2.00 -22.16
N LYS A 325 -32.95 0.84 -21.48
CA LYS A 325 -34.13 0.35 -20.72
C LYS A 325 -34.53 1.31 -19.61
N ALA A 326 -33.57 1.90 -18.91
CA ALA A 326 -33.81 2.80 -17.79
C ALA A 326 -34.19 4.23 -18.21
N HIS A 327 -33.80 4.67 -19.41
CA HIS A 327 -34.08 6.02 -19.93
C HIS A 327 -34.79 6.00 -21.30
N PRO A 328 -36.07 5.56 -21.39
CA PRO A 328 -36.84 5.65 -22.62
C PRO A 328 -37.10 7.11 -22.99
N LEU A 329 -36.69 7.54 -24.20
CA LEU A 329 -36.89 8.83 -24.88
C LEU A 329 -37.50 10.00 -24.07
N GLY A 330 -36.71 11.08 -23.91
CA GLY A 330 -37.20 12.40 -23.49
C GLY A 330 -36.28 13.18 -22.56
N VAL A 331 -35.22 12.56 -22.02
CA VAL A 331 -34.26 13.22 -21.13
C VAL A 331 -32.93 13.40 -21.85
N THR A 332 -32.53 14.66 -22.01
CA THR A 332 -31.21 15.03 -22.54
C THR A 332 -30.16 14.69 -21.48
N ILE A 333 -29.35 13.66 -21.71
CA ILE A 333 -28.16 13.39 -20.90
C ILE A 333 -27.05 14.31 -21.42
N ALA A 334 -26.53 15.19 -20.56
CA ALA A 334 -25.40 16.04 -20.88
C ALA A 334 -24.19 15.16 -21.25
N GLY A 335 -23.74 15.24 -22.49
CA GLY A 335 -22.59 14.47 -23.01
C GLY A 335 -22.91 13.58 -24.21
N ILE A 336 -24.19 13.32 -24.50
CA ILE A 336 -24.56 12.63 -25.75
C ILE A 336 -24.60 13.67 -26.88
N THR A 337 -23.51 13.77 -27.64
CA THR A 337 -23.54 14.41 -28.97
C THR A 337 -24.65 13.77 -29.80
N LYS A 338 -25.69 14.58 -30.09
CA LYS A 338 -26.73 14.40 -31.11
C LYS A 338 -26.98 12.93 -31.52
N ILE A 339 -27.90 12.26 -30.84
CA ILE A 339 -28.63 11.18 -31.51
C ILE A 339 -29.57 11.88 -32.50
N ASP A 340 -29.18 11.84 -33.77
CA ASP A 340 -29.96 12.38 -34.88
C ASP A 340 -31.36 11.74 -34.86
N THR A 341 -32.35 12.54 -34.49
CA THR A 341 -33.76 12.15 -34.40
C THR A 341 -34.38 12.29 -35.77
N THR A 342 -34.38 11.23 -36.56
CA THR A 342 -35.45 10.92 -37.53
C THR A 342 -35.23 9.50 -38.08
N SER A 343 -36.20 8.62 -37.83
CA SER A 343 -36.32 7.24 -38.35
C SER A 343 -35.20 6.24 -37.95
N GLY A 344 -35.35 5.49 -36.84
CA GLY A 344 -34.40 4.39 -36.56
C GLY A 344 -34.51 3.58 -35.25
N GLU A 345 -35.51 3.78 -34.40
CA GLU A 345 -35.52 3.17 -33.05
C GLU A 345 -35.70 1.64 -33.04
N THR A 346 -36.59 1.11 -33.87
CA THR A 346 -36.77 -0.36 -33.99
C THR A 346 -35.58 -1.05 -34.66
N TYR A 347 -34.82 -0.32 -35.47
CA TYR A 347 -33.65 -0.84 -36.19
C TYR A 347 -32.41 -0.89 -35.29
N LYS A 348 -32.17 0.16 -34.47
CA LYS A 348 -31.03 0.20 -33.52
C LYS A 348 -31.15 -0.87 -32.43
N SER A 349 -32.34 -1.08 -31.84
CA SER A 349 -32.55 -2.12 -30.82
C SER A 349 -32.42 -3.54 -31.40
N LYS A 350 -32.94 -3.81 -32.61
CA LYS A 350 -32.76 -5.10 -33.29
C LYS A 350 -31.29 -5.36 -33.66
N SER A 351 -30.60 -4.34 -34.20
CA SER A 351 -29.18 -4.41 -34.54
C SER A 351 -28.28 -4.66 -33.31
N ARG A 352 -28.64 -4.12 -32.14
CA ARG A 352 -27.88 -4.35 -30.90
C ARG A 352 -28.06 -5.75 -30.32
N LYS A 353 -29.28 -6.28 -30.32
CA LYS A 353 -29.51 -7.68 -29.91
C LYS A 353 -28.77 -8.66 -30.82
N GLU A 354 -28.68 -8.34 -32.11
CA GLU A 354 -27.88 -9.10 -33.07
C GLU A 354 -26.37 -8.96 -32.80
N LEU A 355 -25.89 -7.76 -32.43
CA LEU A 355 -24.50 -7.55 -32.02
C LEU A 355 -24.13 -8.36 -30.76
N ILE A 356 -24.96 -8.32 -29.71
CA ILE A 356 -24.77 -9.08 -28.47
C ILE A 356 -24.64 -10.57 -28.80
N LYS A 357 -25.60 -11.11 -29.56
CA LYS A 357 -25.60 -12.53 -29.97
C LYS A 357 -24.37 -12.89 -30.80
N ASN A 358 -23.99 -12.05 -31.76
CA ASN A 358 -22.83 -12.30 -32.62
C ASN A 358 -21.52 -12.29 -31.82
N LYS A 359 -21.36 -11.36 -30.87
CA LYS A 359 -20.17 -11.30 -30.01
C LYS A 359 -20.14 -12.45 -29.00
N GLU A 360 -21.28 -12.85 -28.44
CA GLU A 360 -21.40 -14.01 -27.57
C GLU A 360 -20.95 -15.30 -28.27
N VAL A 361 -21.36 -15.50 -29.53
CA VAL A 361 -20.92 -16.65 -30.34
C VAL A 361 -19.41 -16.63 -30.54
N LEU A 362 -18.83 -15.48 -30.91
CA LEU A 362 -17.38 -15.34 -31.09
C LEU A 362 -16.59 -15.58 -29.78
N LEU A 363 -17.13 -15.16 -28.65
CA LEU A 363 -16.53 -15.39 -27.34
C LEU A 363 -16.66 -16.85 -26.89
N SER A 364 -17.77 -17.52 -27.25
CA SER A 364 -18.02 -18.94 -26.95
C SER A 364 -17.03 -19.90 -27.59
N ASP A 365 -16.35 -19.47 -28.66
CA ASP A 365 -15.27 -20.25 -29.29
C ASP A 365 -13.98 -20.24 -28.45
N ILE A 366 -13.84 -19.31 -27.49
CA ILE A 366 -12.59 -19.06 -26.74
C ILE A 366 -12.78 -19.19 -25.23
N LEU A 367 -13.89 -18.68 -24.70
CA LEU A 367 -14.21 -18.60 -23.29
C LEU A 367 -15.16 -19.73 -22.90
N SER A 368 -15.05 -20.20 -21.65
CA SER A 368 -16.00 -21.13 -21.08
C SER A 368 -17.38 -20.48 -20.87
N PRO A 369 -18.47 -21.27 -20.82
CA PRO A 369 -19.81 -20.76 -20.52
C PRO A 369 -19.88 -19.96 -19.20
N ASP A 370 -19.12 -20.36 -18.18
CA ASP A 370 -19.08 -19.67 -16.90
C ASP A 370 -18.39 -18.29 -17.00
N GLU A 371 -17.33 -18.17 -17.81
CA GLU A 371 -16.65 -16.89 -18.05
C GLU A 371 -17.54 -15.91 -18.83
N ILE A 372 -18.29 -16.38 -19.84
CA ILE A 372 -19.24 -15.56 -20.60
C ILE A 372 -20.37 -15.09 -19.70
N LYS A 373 -20.94 -16.01 -18.91
CA LYS A 373 -21.95 -15.68 -17.91
C LYS A 373 -21.44 -14.67 -16.90
N THR A 374 -20.16 -14.73 -16.53
CA THR A 374 -19.53 -13.76 -15.64
C THR A 374 -19.45 -12.37 -16.29
N LEU A 375 -19.04 -12.29 -17.57
CA LEU A 375 -19.06 -11.03 -18.34
C LEU A 375 -20.46 -10.42 -18.39
N GLU A 376 -21.46 -11.22 -18.75
CA GLU A 376 -22.85 -10.80 -18.87
C GLU A 376 -23.40 -10.32 -17.52
N THR A 377 -23.26 -11.15 -16.49
CA THR A 377 -23.76 -10.85 -15.14
C THR A 377 -23.14 -9.55 -14.61
N LYS A 378 -21.83 -9.36 -14.78
CA LYS A 378 -21.16 -8.15 -14.28
C LYS A 378 -21.48 -6.91 -15.09
N ALA A 379 -21.62 -7.02 -16.41
CA ALA A 379 -22.07 -5.91 -17.24
C ALA A 379 -23.45 -5.39 -16.79
N ILE A 380 -24.41 -6.30 -16.59
CA ILE A 380 -25.77 -5.95 -16.17
C ILE A 380 -25.78 -5.37 -14.74
N GLU A 381 -25.12 -6.05 -13.80
CA GLU A 381 -25.11 -5.64 -12.38
C GLU A 381 -24.49 -4.24 -12.19
N ILE A 382 -23.35 -3.98 -12.82
CA ILE A 382 -22.65 -2.70 -12.70
C ILE A 382 -23.41 -1.59 -13.46
N ALA A 383 -24.04 -1.90 -14.60
CA ALA A 383 -24.89 -0.94 -15.29
C ALA A 383 -26.10 -0.54 -14.43
N GLN A 384 -26.81 -1.50 -13.85
CA GLN A 384 -27.94 -1.24 -12.96
C GLN A 384 -27.53 -0.48 -11.70
N ALA A 385 -26.37 -0.80 -11.12
CA ALA A 385 -25.80 -0.05 -10.00
C ALA A 385 -25.50 1.41 -10.39
N SER A 386 -24.89 1.62 -11.56
CA SER A 386 -24.59 2.95 -12.09
C SER A 386 -25.86 3.79 -12.28
N ILE A 387 -26.91 3.20 -12.87
CA ILE A 387 -28.22 3.84 -13.05
C ILE A 387 -28.87 4.18 -11.69
N LYS A 388 -28.78 3.28 -10.71
CA LYS A 388 -29.29 3.51 -9.34
C LYS A 388 -28.54 4.64 -8.62
N LEU A 389 -27.23 4.76 -8.83
CA LEU A 389 -26.42 5.86 -8.29
C LEU A 389 -26.82 7.22 -8.88
N GLN A 390 -27.14 7.27 -10.17
CA GLN A 390 -27.58 8.52 -10.83
C GLN A 390 -28.89 9.05 -10.25
N SER A 391 -29.83 8.17 -9.92
CA SER A 391 -31.11 8.53 -9.31
C SER A 391 -31.01 8.87 -7.82
N ASN A 392 -29.92 8.49 -7.15
CA ASN A 392 -29.67 8.73 -5.73
C ASN A 392 -28.27 9.33 -5.49
N PRO A 393 -27.99 10.55 -5.99
CA PRO A 393 -26.69 11.16 -5.77
C PRO A 393 -26.53 11.47 -4.28
N ALA A 394 -25.64 10.73 -3.61
CA ALA A 394 -25.20 11.01 -2.25
C ALA A 394 -23.67 11.17 -2.23
N GLY A 395 -23.14 11.73 -1.14
CA GLY A 395 -21.72 12.01 -0.96
C GLY A 395 -21.35 13.48 -1.18
N ILE A 396 -20.04 13.75 -1.12
CA ILE A 396 -19.44 15.06 -1.41
C ILE A 396 -19.76 15.45 -2.84
N GLY A 397 -20.32 16.63 -3.06
CA GLY A 397 -20.85 17.07 -4.35
C GLY A 397 -21.41 18.49 -4.28
N HIS A 398 -21.06 19.21 -3.22
CA HIS A 398 -21.39 20.60 -3.03
C HIS A 398 -20.50 21.40 -4.02
N PRO A 399 -20.98 22.47 -4.64
CA PRO A 399 -20.20 23.25 -5.62
C PRO A 399 -18.75 23.61 -5.19
N PRO A 400 -18.48 23.98 -3.93
CA PRO A 400 -17.12 24.21 -3.42
C PRO A 400 -16.19 23.01 -3.49
N ASP A 401 -16.70 21.77 -3.47
CA ASP A 401 -15.84 20.57 -3.51
C ASP A 401 -15.13 20.43 -4.85
N LYS A 402 -15.77 20.87 -5.94
CA LYS A 402 -15.16 20.95 -7.26
C LYS A 402 -14.07 22.02 -7.30
N GLU A 403 -14.30 23.16 -6.66
CA GLU A 403 -13.31 24.25 -6.59
C GLU A 403 -12.11 23.89 -5.68
N LEU A 404 -12.35 23.14 -4.60
CA LEU A 404 -11.32 22.61 -3.69
C LEU A 404 -10.59 21.39 -4.26
N GLY A 405 -11.12 20.79 -5.34
CA GLY A 405 -10.65 19.54 -5.94
C GLY A 405 -10.91 18.28 -5.10
N THR A 406 -11.65 18.38 -3.98
CA THR A 406 -11.92 17.27 -3.06
C THR A 406 -12.90 16.25 -3.66
N ASN A 407 -13.69 16.65 -4.66
CA ASN A 407 -14.56 15.75 -5.41
C ASN A 407 -13.80 14.63 -6.15
N ARG A 408 -12.49 14.80 -6.39
CA ARG A 408 -11.62 13.80 -7.03
C ARG A 408 -11.13 12.73 -6.05
N ASN A 409 -11.36 12.89 -4.75
CA ASN A 409 -10.92 11.99 -3.70
C ASN A 409 -12.11 11.27 -3.03
N VAL A 410 -11.84 10.11 -2.43
CA VAL A 410 -12.79 9.50 -1.48
C VAL A 410 -12.63 10.19 -0.13
N PHE A 411 -13.71 10.78 0.37
CA PHE A 411 -13.71 11.47 1.66
C PHE A 411 -13.84 10.52 2.84
N THR A 412 -13.08 10.80 3.90
CA THR A 412 -13.12 10.09 5.17
C THR A 412 -12.80 11.05 6.31
N VAL A 413 -13.16 10.66 7.54
CA VAL A 413 -12.59 11.23 8.76
C VAL A 413 -11.43 10.34 9.21
N LEU A 414 -10.29 10.93 9.56
CA LEU A 414 -9.17 10.17 10.13
C LEU A 414 -9.40 9.96 11.63
N GLY A 415 -10.00 8.83 12.00
CA GLY A 415 -10.47 8.53 13.35
C GLY A 415 -12.01 8.40 13.43
N PRO A 416 -12.59 8.46 14.65
CA PRO A 416 -14.03 8.28 14.82
C PRO A 416 -14.85 9.32 14.06
N HIS A 417 -15.83 8.86 13.26
CA HIS A 417 -16.62 9.72 12.38
C HIS A 417 -18.04 9.95 12.93
N LEU A 418 -18.28 11.15 13.49
CA LEU A 418 -19.56 11.53 14.13
C LEU A 418 -20.63 12.11 13.19
N GLY A 419 -20.31 12.38 11.91
CA GLY A 419 -21.23 12.99 10.95
C GLY A 419 -22.31 12.02 10.48
N HIS A 420 -23.41 11.91 11.24
CA HIS A 420 -24.50 10.97 10.95
C HIS A 420 -25.24 11.25 9.64
N TYR A 421 -25.26 12.50 9.19
CA TYR A 421 -25.86 12.88 7.91
C TYR A 421 -25.22 12.21 6.67
N TYR A 422 -24.02 11.62 6.78
CA TYR A 422 -23.40 10.83 5.71
C TYR A 422 -23.93 9.39 5.60
N GLY A 423 -24.59 8.87 6.64
CA GLY A 423 -25.19 7.53 6.66
C GLY A 423 -24.73 6.66 7.84
N ASP A 424 -25.25 5.44 7.92
CA ASP A 424 -25.11 4.56 9.09
C ASP A 424 -24.30 3.29 8.80
N VAL A 425 -23.81 3.12 7.57
CA VAL A 425 -22.77 2.13 7.28
C VAL A 425 -21.42 2.79 7.52
N PHE A 426 -20.61 2.22 8.42
CA PHE A 426 -19.25 2.68 8.66
C PHE A 426 -18.28 1.73 7.95
N LEU A 427 -17.43 2.27 7.10
CA LEU A 427 -16.31 1.55 6.48
C LEU A 427 -15.02 2.07 7.11
N VAL A 428 -14.32 1.20 7.84
CA VAL A 428 -12.99 1.49 8.37
C VAL A 428 -11.97 0.96 7.39
N PHE A 429 -11.10 1.83 6.89
CA PHE A 429 -10.05 1.45 5.95
C PHE A 429 -8.78 0.98 6.68
N LYS A 430 -8.03 0.09 6.01
CA LYS A 430 -6.63 -0.22 6.29
C LYS A 430 -5.84 1.08 6.30
N ARG A 431 -4.96 1.28 7.29
CA ARG A 431 -4.22 2.55 7.47
C ARG A 431 -3.28 2.82 6.30
N GLU A 432 -2.77 1.75 5.70
CA GLU A 432 -1.82 1.72 4.60
C GLU A 432 -2.23 2.63 3.43
N ILE A 433 -3.55 2.81 3.20
CA ILE A 433 -4.08 3.68 2.14
C ILE A 433 -3.65 5.14 2.29
N LEU A 434 -3.33 5.61 3.52
CA LEU A 434 -2.82 6.96 3.78
C LEU A 434 -1.40 7.19 3.23
N HIS A 435 -0.70 6.12 2.87
CA HIS A 435 0.62 6.18 2.23
C HIS A 435 0.53 6.22 0.71
N HIS A 436 -0.67 6.06 0.13
CA HIS A 436 -0.84 6.20 -1.31
C HIS A 436 -0.54 7.64 -1.73
N PRO A 437 0.14 7.89 -2.87
CA PRO A 437 0.52 9.23 -3.28
C PRO A 437 -0.62 10.24 -3.49
N ASP A 438 -1.79 9.77 -3.89
CA ASP A 438 -3.00 10.58 -4.01
C ASP A 438 -3.75 10.79 -2.68
N ALA A 439 -3.29 10.17 -1.58
CA ALA A 439 -3.87 10.40 -0.27
C ALA A 439 -3.31 11.69 0.35
N ASN A 440 -4.15 12.44 1.04
CA ASN A 440 -3.75 13.57 1.87
C ASN A 440 -4.77 13.75 3.00
N PHE A 441 -4.47 14.61 3.97
CA PHE A 441 -5.45 15.01 4.99
C PHE A 441 -5.22 16.44 5.46
N SER A 442 -6.25 17.05 6.02
CA SER A 442 -6.23 18.38 6.64
C SER A 442 -6.81 18.31 8.05
N ILE A 443 -6.34 19.20 8.94
CA ILE A 443 -6.73 19.21 10.35
C ILE A 443 -8.24 19.45 10.56
N GLN A 444 -8.90 20.06 9.57
CA GLN A 444 -10.33 20.31 9.53
C GLN A 444 -10.86 20.08 8.11
N ALA A 445 -12.18 20.10 7.96
CA ALA A 445 -12.82 19.93 6.66
C ALA A 445 -12.42 20.99 5.64
N ALA A 446 -12.25 20.61 4.37
CA ALA A 446 -11.89 21.52 3.29
C ALA A 446 -12.90 22.66 3.12
N THR A 447 -14.19 22.37 3.35
CA THR A 447 -15.27 23.37 3.32
C THR A 447 -15.13 24.45 4.40
N SER A 448 -14.43 24.16 5.51
CA SER A 448 -14.11 25.17 6.54
C SER A 448 -13.13 26.23 6.05
N TYR A 449 -12.27 25.89 5.08
CA TYR A 449 -11.37 26.83 4.43
C TYR A 449 -12.15 27.73 3.48
N ALA A 450 -12.93 27.16 2.56
CA ALA A 450 -13.74 27.93 1.61
C ALA A 450 -14.67 28.95 2.31
N SER A 451 -15.27 28.54 3.44
CA SER A 451 -16.17 29.38 4.25
C SER A 451 -15.45 30.37 5.19
N GLY A 452 -14.14 30.27 5.36
CA GLY A 452 -13.37 31.10 6.31
C GLY A 452 -13.46 30.65 7.77
N ASN A 453 -14.28 29.65 8.09
CA ASN A 453 -14.44 29.14 9.45
C ASN A 453 -13.14 28.56 10.05
N CYS A 454 -12.24 28.01 9.23
CA CYS A 454 -10.95 27.51 9.70
C CYS A 454 -10.16 28.59 10.47
N PHE A 455 -10.18 29.86 10.05
CA PHE A 455 -9.47 30.97 10.73
C PHE A 455 -10.09 31.35 12.07
N LYS A 456 -11.41 31.11 12.24
CA LYS A 456 -12.10 31.31 13.52
C LYS A 456 -11.78 30.21 14.51
N TRP A 457 -11.64 28.98 14.01
CA TRP A 457 -11.40 27.80 14.85
C TRP A 457 -9.91 27.59 15.14
N ARG A 458 -9.03 28.07 14.26
CA ARG A 458 -7.57 27.98 14.34
C ARG A 458 -6.97 29.39 14.28
N PRO A 459 -7.03 30.17 15.38
CA PRO A 459 -6.59 31.57 15.40
C PRO A 459 -5.09 31.75 15.11
N TRP A 460 -4.28 30.70 15.23
CA TRP A 460 -2.86 30.72 14.84
C TRP A 460 -2.63 30.83 13.33
N LEU A 461 -3.66 30.58 12.51
CA LEU A 461 -3.60 30.85 11.06
C LEU A 461 -3.64 32.35 10.74
N GLY A 462 -3.89 33.19 11.75
CA GLY A 462 -3.91 34.64 11.61
C GLY A 462 -5.25 35.18 11.11
N LYS A 463 -5.19 36.33 10.43
CA LYS A 463 -6.40 37.01 9.93
C LYS A 463 -6.99 36.24 8.75
N GLU A 464 -8.31 36.08 8.76
CA GLU A 464 -9.05 35.50 7.64
C GLU A 464 -8.73 36.22 6.32
N MET A 465 -8.48 35.43 5.27
CA MET A 465 -8.31 35.94 3.91
C MET A 465 -9.66 36.35 3.33
N ALA A 466 -9.73 37.55 2.76
CA ALA A 466 -11.00 38.14 2.32
C ALA A 466 -11.60 37.39 1.12
N VAL A 467 -10.77 36.87 0.22
CA VAL A 467 -11.19 36.28 -1.06
C VAL A 467 -11.24 34.75 -0.95
N LYS A 468 -12.30 34.13 -1.48
CA LYS A 468 -12.50 32.67 -1.47
C LYS A 468 -11.34 31.91 -2.11
N ASP A 469 -10.84 32.37 -3.25
CA ASP A 469 -9.74 31.73 -3.97
C ASP A 469 -8.43 31.70 -3.18
N GLU A 470 -8.16 32.74 -2.39
CA GLU A 470 -7.00 32.75 -1.48
C GLU A 470 -7.17 31.72 -0.36
N ARG A 471 -8.39 31.57 0.17
CA ARG A 471 -8.70 30.53 1.17
C ARG A 471 -8.57 29.12 0.60
N ILE A 472 -8.97 28.90 -0.67
CA ILE A 472 -8.77 27.63 -1.38
C ILE A 472 -7.28 27.36 -1.57
N LYS A 473 -6.50 28.35 -2.03
CA LYS A 473 -5.03 28.20 -2.10
C LYS A 473 -4.42 27.88 -0.74
N PHE A 474 -4.93 28.47 0.33
CA PHE A 474 -4.48 28.18 1.70
C PHE A 474 -4.83 26.76 2.14
N PHE A 475 -5.99 26.22 1.74
CA PHE A 475 -6.32 24.81 1.97
C PHE A 475 -5.24 23.88 1.41
N HIS A 476 -4.84 24.05 0.15
CA HIS A 476 -3.78 23.24 -0.46
C HIS A 476 -2.42 23.40 0.25
N LYS A 477 -2.13 24.60 0.80
CA LYS A 477 -0.93 24.89 1.62
C LYS A 477 -1.00 24.40 3.07
N SER A 478 -2.07 23.71 3.44
CA SER A 478 -2.25 23.18 4.81
C SER A 478 -2.35 21.66 4.86
N LYS A 479 -2.40 21.00 3.70
CA LYS A 479 -2.51 19.55 3.57
C LYS A 479 -1.25 18.86 4.10
N LEU A 480 -1.48 17.75 4.79
CA LEU A 480 -0.47 16.82 5.30
C LEU A 480 -0.61 15.46 4.60
N HIS A 481 0.42 14.61 4.72
CA HIS A 481 0.43 13.28 4.14
C HIS A 481 1.19 12.31 5.06
N ALA A 482 0.63 11.12 5.30
CA ALA A 482 1.19 10.14 6.24
C ALA A 482 2.53 9.51 5.78
N ALA A 483 2.94 9.73 4.53
CA ALA A 483 4.24 9.30 4.03
C ALA A 483 5.37 10.30 4.39
N MET A 484 5.03 11.51 4.87
CA MET A 484 6.03 12.52 5.24
C MET A 484 6.52 12.28 6.67
N PRO A 485 7.81 12.08 6.91
CA PRO A 485 8.34 12.01 8.28
C PRO A 485 7.94 13.22 9.12
N GLY A 486 7.40 12.99 10.32
CA GLY A 486 6.99 14.06 11.24
C GLY A 486 5.56 14.56 11.05
N TYR A 487 4.78 13.98 10.14
CA TYR A 487 3.35 14.32 10.00
C TYR A 487 2.60 14.13 11.31
N GLU A 488 2.97 13.13 12.11
CA GLU A 488 2.34 12.84 13.40
C GLU A 488 2.56 13.98 14.39
N TYR A 489 3.76 14.55 14.39
CA TYR A 489 4.11 15.67 15.26
C TYR A 489 3.30 16.92 14.89
N ALA A 490 3.25 17.27 13.61
CA ALA A 490 2.48 18.42 13.15
C ALA A 490 0.98 18.25 13.42
N THR A 491 0.46 17.04 13.24
CA THR A 491 -0.94 16.70 13.50
C THR A 491 -1.25 16.78 14.99
N ALA A 492 -0.37 16.24 15.85
CA ALA A 492 -0.53 16.28 17.30
C ALA A 492 -0.53 17.71 17.83
N LEU A 493 0.41 18.52 17.37
CA LEU A 493 0.56 19.90 17.81
C LEU A 493 -0.69 20.74 17.50
N GLU A 494 -1.27 20.54 16.31
CA GLU A 494 -2.52 21.16 15.90
C GLU A 494 -3.72 20.68 16.74
N LEU A 495 -3.82 19.38 17.04
CA LEU A 495 -4.88 18.83 17.89
C LEU A 495 -4.79 19.32 19.34
N ILE A 496 -3.58 19.40 19.90
CA ILE A 496 -3.33 19.97 21.23
C ILE A 496 -3.77 21.43 21.25
N ALA A 497 -3.34 22.23 20.26
CA ALA A 497 -3.69 23.64 20.18
C ALA A 497 -5.21 23.86 20.03
N LEU A 498 -5.86 23.07 19.18
CA LEU A 498 -7.33 23.09 19.01
C LEU A 498 -8.05 22.77 20.32
N THR A 499 -7.62 21.70 20.99
CA THR A 499 -8.23 21.26 22.24
C THR A 499 -8.04 22.30 23.34
N SER A 500 -6.84 22.87 23.46
CA SER A 500 -6.54 23.95 24.41
C SER A 500 -7.35 25.22 24.14
N PHE A 501 -7.45 25.62 22.86
CA PHE A 501 -8.21 26.80 22.46
C PHE A 501 -9.70 26.66 22.80
N GLU A 502 -10.30 25.54 22.40
CA GLU A 502 -11.73 25.30 22.59
C GLU A 502 -12.11 25.09 24.07
N SER A 503 -11.22 24.48 24.85
CA SER A 503 -11.38 24.31 26.30
C SER A 503 -10.98 25.54 27.12
N LYS A 504 -10.45 26.59 26.47
CA LYS A 504 -9.96 27.83 27.09
C LYS A 504 -8.85 27.61 28.14
N LYS A 505 -8.09 26.51 28.03
CA LYS A 505 -7.00 26.16 28.96
C LYS A 505 -5.77 27.05 28.79
N LYS A 506 -5.50 27.57 27.58
CA LYS A 506 -4.29 28.37 27.25
C LYS A 506 -2.98 27.67 27.66
N SER A 507 -2.94 26.35 27.51
CA SER A 507 -1.79 25.51 27.81
C SER A 507 -1.60 24.48 26.71
N MET A 508 -0.35 24.19 26.35
CA MET A 508 -0.02 23.06 25.47
C MET A 508 0.10 21.75 26.23
N ASP A 509 0.00 21.76 27.57
CA ASP A 509 -0.07 20.56 28.40
C ASP A 509 -1.48 19.95 28.35
N ILE A 510 -1.74 19.23 27.26
CA ILE A 510 -3.01 18.54 26.99
C ILE A 510 -2.70 17.06 26.80
N ASP A 511 -3.32 16.22 27.62
CA ASP A 511 -3.23 14.76 27.53
C ASP A 511 -4.11 14.18 26.40
N LEU A 512 -3.85 12.91 26.06
CA LEU A 512 -4.62 12.21 25.03
C LEU A 512 -6.11 12.11 25.39
N GLU A 513 -6.46 11.86 26.65
CA GLU A 513 -7.85 11.72 27.09
C GLU A 513 -8.66 12.99 26.80
N THR A 514 -8.12 14.17 27.12
CA THR A 514 -8.76 15.47 26.81
C THR A 514 -8.95 15.67 25.30
N ILE A 515 -7.98 15.25 24.48
CA ILE A 515 -8.10 15.34 23.01
C ILE A 515 -9.25 14.45 22.52
N LEU A 516 -9.37 13.24 23.05
CA LEU A 516 -10.41 12.28 22.69
C LEU A 516 -11.81 12.77 23.13
N ASP A 517 -11.93 13.32 24.34
CA ASP A 517 -13.17 13.94 24.83
C ASP A 517 -13.61 15.11 23.95
N ARG A 518 -12.66 15.94 23.54
CA ARG A 518 -12.92 17.02 22.57
C ARG A 518 -13.36 16.45 21.24
N TRP A 519 -12.70 15.41 20.74
CA TRP A 519 -13.04 14.79 19.46
C TRP A 519 -14.48 14.24 19.46
N LEU A 520 -14.87 13.50 20.50
CA LEU A 520 -16.20 12.88 20.63
C LEU A 520 -17.34 13.89 20.90
N SER A 521 -17.01 15.15 21.15
CA SER A 521 -17.98 16.23 21.41
C SER A 521 -18.07 17.25 20.26
N ARG A 522 -17.55 16.90 19.08
CA ARG A 522 -17.45 17.80 17.92
C ARG A 522 -17.96 17.15 16.64
N ASP A 523 -18.51 17.99 15.77
CA ASP A 523 -18.92 17.56 14.42
C ASP A 523 -17.69 17.13 13.60
N SER A 524 -17.92 16.26 12.63
CA SER A 524 -16.83 15.75 11.77
C SER A 524 -16.11 16.82 10.98
N HIS A 525 -16.73 17.97 10.69
CA HIS A 525 -16.04 19.10 10.05
C HIS A 525 -14.97 19.75 10.95
N HIS A 526 -15.03 19.53 12.27
CA HIS A 526 -14.05 19.97 13.26
C HIS A 526 -12.97 18.92 13.56
N SER A 527 -13.03 17.78 12.87
CA SER A 527 -12.10 16.67 12.97
C SER A 527 -11.17 16.62 11.77
N ILE A 528 -10.17 15.73 11.80
CA ILE A 528 -9.24 15.57 10.69
C ILE A 528 -9.98 14.96 9.49
N GLU A 529 -9.98 15.68 8.37
CA GLU A 529 -10.54 15.24 7.11
C GLU A 529 -9.45 14.62 6.25
N ALA A 530 -9.66 13.37 5.83
CA ALA A 530 -8.75 12.63 4.96
C ALA A 530 -9.36 12.44 3.56
N HIS A 531 -8.55 12.77 2.56
CA HIS A 531 -8.84 12.64 1.14
C HIS A 531 -8.05 11.46 0.61
N LEU A 532 -8.72 10.36 0.36
CA LEU A 532 -8.12 9.12 -0.13
C LEU A 532 -8.15 9.06 -1.67
N PRO A 533 -7.44 8.11 -2.30
CA PRO A 533 -7.38 8.00 -3.75
C PRO A 533 -8.76 7.89 -4.42
N GLN A 534 -8.83 8.25 -5.71
CA GLN A 534 -10.09 8.34 -6.46
C GLN A 534 -10.91 7.03 -6.42
N LEU A 535 -10.21 5.89 -6.42
CA LEU A 535 -10.77 4.55 -6.39
C LEU A 535 -10.05 3.72 -5.34
N ILE A 536 -10.80 3.11 -4.44
CA ILE A 536 -10.25 2.27 -3.37
C ILE A 536 -10.87 0.87 -3.48
N PRO A 537 -10.09 -0.17 -3.81
CA PRO A 537 -10.58 -1.54 -3.83
C PRO A 537 -11.16 -1.98 -2.49
N LEU A 538 -12.13 -2.90 -2.51
CA LEU A 538 -12.78 -3.43 -1.31
C LEU A 538 -11.78 -4.04 -0.31
N ASP A 539 -10.62 -4.49 -0.77
CA ASP A 539 -9.60 -5.13 0.07
C ASP A 539 -8.94 -4.15 1.06
N TYR A 540 -9.03 -2.84 0.80
CA TYR A 540 -8.63 -1.81 1.77
C TYR A 540 -9.67 -1.55 2.83
N ILE A 541 -10.90 -2.07 2.72
CA ILE A 541 -11.86 -2.01 3.82
C ILE A 541 -11.42 -3.06 4.85
N ASP A 542 -10.90 -2.56 5.97
CA ASP A 542 -10.44 -3.37 7.09
C ASP A 542 -11.63 -3.90 7.89
N HIS A 543 -12.64 -3.07 8.13
CA HIS A 543 -13.82 -3.45 8.89
C HIS A 543 -15.08 -2.69 8.50
N ILE A 544 -16.25 -3.33 8.64
CA ILE A 544 -17.56 -2.74 8.36
C ILE A 544 -18.42 -2.80 9.62
N TYR A 545 -19.07 -1.69 9.98
CA TYR A 545 -20.15 -1.68 10.97
C TYR A 545 -21.47 -1.39 10.29
N ILE A 546 -22.46 -2.23 10.59
CA ILE A 546 -23.82 -2.10 10.09
C ILE A 546 -24.81 -2.61 11.15
N SER A 547 -25.94 -1.93 11.32
CA SER A 547 -27.03 -2.46 12.15
C SER A 547 -27.69 -3.67 11.49
N LYS A 548 -28.21 -4.59 12.29
CA LYS A 548 -28.85 -5.81 11.75
C LYS A 548 -30.03 -5.49 10.83
N ASN A 549 -30.89 -4.56 11.23
CA ASN A 549 -32.06 -4.20 10.43
C ASN A 549 -31.69 -3.54 9.10
N MET A 550 -30.58 -2.77 9.05
CA MET A 550 -30.04 -2.22 7.81
C MET A 550 -29.36 -3.27 6.94
N PHE A 551 -28.61 -4.19 7.55
CA PHE A 551 -28.05 -5.32 6.81
C PHE A 551 -29.15 -6.15 6.16
N ASP A 552 -30.23 -6.42 6.90
CA ASP A 552 -31.37 -7.20 6.43
C ASP A 552 -32.19 -6.48 5.35
N SER A 553 -32.13 -5.14 5.27
CA SER A 553 -32.75 -4.36 4.20
C SER A 553 -31.93 -4.33 2.89
N LEU A 554 -30.67 -4.76 2.92
CA LEU A 554 -29.87 -4.90 1.69
C LEU A 554 -30.40 -6.05 0.82
N SER A 555 -30.19 -5.91 -0.49
CA SER A 555 -30.48 -6.95 -1.47
C SER A 555 -29.83 -8.28 -1.10
N SER A 556 -30.47 -9.39 -1.49
CA SER A 556 -29.95 -10.74 -1.25
C SER A 556 -28.52 -10.91 -1.77
N LYS A 557 -28.24 -10.37 -2.97
CA LYS A 557 -26.92 -10.35 -3.59
C LYS A 557 -25.89 -9.59 -2.76
N ALA A 558 -26.21 -8.38 -2.28
CA ALA A 558 -25.29 -7.61 -1.44
C ALA A 558 -24.96 -8.37 -0.15
N ARG A 559 -25.96 -8.97 0.51
CA ARG A 559 -25.75 -9.78 1.72
C ARG A 559 -24.86 -11.00 1.46
N GLU A 560 -25.06 -11.71 0.36
CA GLU A 560 -24.23 -12.85 -0.05
C GLU A 560 -22.79 -12.42 -0.30
N PHE A 561 -22.61 -11.32 -1.05
CA PHE A 561 -21.32 -10.77 -1.39
C PHE A 561 -20.54 -10.31 -0.15
N ILE A 562 -21.21 -9.61 0.78
CA ILE A 562 -20.62 -9.21 2.06
C ILE A 562 -20.12 -10.42 2.85
N ASN A 563 -20.96 -11.45 2.99
CA ASN A 563 -20.59 -12.66 3.73
C ASN A 563 -19.41 -13.39 3.07
N THR A 564 -19.29 -13.30 1.74
CA THR A 564 -18.22 -13.93 0.96
C THR A 564 -16.89 -13.19 1.08
N ILE A 565 -16.89 -11.86 0.92
CA ILE A 565 -15.67 -11.04 0.85
C ILE A 565 -15.17 -10.63 2.24
N PHE A 566 -16.06 -10.13 3.09
CA PHE A 566 -15.64 -9.55 4.37
C PHE A 566 -15.54 -10.60 5.47
N LYS A 567 -16.28 -11.70 5.40
CA LYS A 567 -16.24 -12.81 6.38
C LYS A 567 -16.31 -12.28 7.83
N ASN A 568 -15.18 -12.23 8.54
CA ASN A 568 -15.06 -11.78 9.92
C ASN A 568 -14.80 -10.26 10.08
N ARG A 569 -14.62 -9.53 8.97
CA ARG A 569 -14.38 -8.07 8.90
C ARG A 569 -15.66 -7.23 8.93
N ILE A 570 -16.73 -7.77 9.52
CA ILE A 570 -18.02 -7.09 9.63
C ILE A 570 -18.64 -7.32 11.01
N THR A 571 -19.06 -6.23 11.65
CA THR A 571 -19.86 -6.27 12.87
C THR A 571 -21.31 -5.94 12.52
N LYS A 572 -22.17 -6.95 12.62
CA LYS A 572 -23.63 -6.81 12.51
C LYS A 572 -24.18 -6.59 13.92
N THR A 573 -24.53 -5.36 14.25
CA THR A 573 -24.93 -5.00 15.62
C THR A 573 -26.44 -5.24 15.84
N SER A 574 -26.85 -5.54 17.07
CA SER A 574 -28.27 -5.63 17.44
C SER A 574 -28.95 -4.27 17.60
N HIS A 575 -28.18 -3.17 17.64
CA HIS A 575 -28.74 -1.82 17.64
C HIS A 575 -29.50 -1.60 16.33
N ALA A 576 -30.56 -0.81 16.39
CA ALA A 576 -31.36 -0.46 15.23
C ALA A 576 -30.98 0.92 14.69
N VAL A 577 -31.42 1.20 13.47
CA VAL A 577 -31.39 2.53 12.83
C VAL A 577 -32.70 2.73 12.09
N GLU A 578 -33.09 3.97 11.85
CA GLU A 578 -34.27 4.27 11.04
C GLU A 578 -33.90 4.16 9.55
N LEU A 579 -34.58 3.28 8.81
CA LEU A 579 -34.21 2.97 7.41
C LEU A 579 -34.63 4.07 6.42
N ASP A 580 -35.68 4.81 6.75
CA ASP A 580 -36.24 5.88 5.89
C ASP A 580 -35.82 7.30 6.35
N ASP A 581 -35.03 7.40 7.43
CA ASP A 581 -34.66 8.69 8.00
C ASP A 581 -33.58 9.37 7.14
N LYS A 582 -34.01 10.38 6.38
CA LYS A 582 -33.13 11.34 5.73
C LYS A 582 -32.79 12.45 6.72
N ASP A 583 -32.20 12.11 7.87
CA ASP A 583 -31.72 13.13 8.80
C ASP A 583 -30.68 13.99 8.08
N THR A 584 -31.10 15.20 7.74
CA THR A 584 -30.26 16.23 7.13
C THR A 584 -29.69 17.18 8.18
N SER A 585 -29.95 16.92 9.47
CA SER A 585 -29.39 17.74 10.53
C SER A 585 -27.88 17.57 10.57
N PHE A 586 -27.18 18.70 10.55
CA PHE A 586 -25.75 18.75 10.74
C PHE A 586 -25.43 18.71 12.23
N GLY A 587 -24.38 17.97 12.61
CA GLY A 587 -23.92 17.86 13.99
C GLY A 587 -23.29 16.51 14.30
N PHE A 588 -22.85 16.38 15.55
CA PHE A 588 -22.18 15.19 16.07
C PHE A 588 -23.13 14.19 16.76
N LYS A 589 -24.36 14.61 17.04
CA LYS A 589 -25.39 13.79 17.69
C LYS A 589 -26.58 13.66 16.74
N PRO A 590 -27.02 12.43 16.43
CA PRO A 590 -28.28 12.19 15.74
C PRO A 590 -29.47 12.71 16.56
N ASN A 591 -30.54 13.13 15.90
CA ASN A 591 -31.78 13.50 16.59
C ASN A 591 -32.51 12.27 17.16
N SER A 592 -32.37 11.12 16.50
CA SER A 592 -32.94 9.85 16.95
C SER A 592 -32.08 9.20 18.03
N LYS A 593 -32.69 8.89 19.18
CA LYS A 593 -32.03 8.18 20.28
C LYS A 593 -31.52 6.79 19.86
N ILE A 594 -32.31 6.08 19.07
CA ILE A 594 -31.96 4.73 18.57
C ILE A 594 -30.70 4.81 17.70
N ARG A 595 -30.65 5.82 16.82
CA ARG A 595 -29.50 6.08 15.96
C ARG A 595 -28.27 6.54 16.74
N GLN A 596 -28.47 7.34 17.79
CA GLN A 596 -27.40 7.75 18.70
C GLN A 596 -26.81 6.54 19.43
N GLU A 597 -27.63 5.64 19.97
CA GLU A 597 -27.17 4.42 20.64
C GLU A 597 -26.31 3.53 19.71
N TYR A 598 -26.71 3.40 18.44
CA TYR A 598 -25.91 2.71 17.44
C TYR A 598 -24.58 3.41 17.16
N GLN A 599 -24.59 4.74 16.97
CA GLN A 599 -23.37 5.51 16.75
C GLN A 599 -22.42 5.38 17.93
N ASP A 600 -22.89 5.58 19.16
CA ASP A 600 -22.09 5.50 20.38
C ASP A 600 -21.44 4.12 20.55
N PHE A 601 -22.16 3.04 20.21
CA PHE A 601 -21.59 1.69 20.18
C PHE A 601 -20.44 1.57 19.17
N VAL A 602 -20.63 2.01 17.92
CA VAL A 602 -19.61 1.91 16.87
C VAL A 602 -18.37 2.73 17.23
N LEU A 603 -18.56 3.96 17.70
CA LEU A 603 -17.46 4.82 18.11
C LEU A 603 -16.67 4.22 19.27
N LYS A 604 -17.35 3.65 20.27
CA LYS A 604 -16.70 2.95 21.38
C LYS A 604 -15.85 1.77 20.89
N ASP A 605 -16.39 0.92 20.02
CA ASP A 605 -15.64 -0.24 19.51
C ASP A 605 -14.42 0.17 18.67
N ILE A 606 -14.55 1.22 17.86
CA ILE A 606 -13.42 1.80 17.11
C ILE A 606 -12.33 2.31 18.07
N MET A 607 -12.74 3.03 19.11
CA MET A 607 -11.83 3.59 20.12
C MET A 607 -11.14 2.51 20.95
N ASP A 608 -11.88 1.49 21.40
CA ASP A 608 -11.34 0.34 22.13
C ASP A 608 -10.28 -0.41 21.30
N LYS A 609 -10.52 -0.56 19.99
CA LYS A 609 -9.55 -1.15 19.06
C LYS A 609 -8.29 -0.31 18.90
N TYR A 610 -8.39 1.03 18.89
CA TYR A 610 -7.21 1.90 18.86
C TYR A 610 -6.37 1.76 20.13
N GLY A 611 -7.01 1.70 21.31
CA GLY A 611 -6.30 1.50 22.58
C GLY A 611 -5.59 0.14 22.69
N GLN A 612 -6.11 -0.91 22.06
CA GLN A 612 -5.50 -2.26 22.07
C GLN A 612 -4.28 -2.40 21.14
N LEU A 613 -4.21 -1.58 20.08
CA LEU A 613 -3.09 -1.60 19.12
C LEU A 613 -1.78 -1.08 19.73
N ASP A 614 -1.85 -0.23 20.74
CA ASP A 614 -0.70 0.37 21.45
C ASP A 614 0.14 -0.67 22.24
N ILE A 615 -0.47 -1.82 22.59
CA ILE A 615 0.19 -2.87 23.39
C ILE A 615 0.95 -3.90 22.52
N ASN A 616 0.61 -4.02 21.23
CA ASN A 616 1.11 -5.09 20.35
C ASN A 616 1.82 -4.61 19.08
N SER A 617 1.77 -3.32 18.76
CA SER A 617 2.48 -2.73 17.64
C SER A 617 3.96 -2.54 17.99
N ILE A 618 4.77 -3.60 17.86
CA ILE A 618 6.14 -3.38 17.38
C ILE A 618 5.94 -2.72 16.02
N SER A 619 6.22 -1.42 15.96
CA SER A 619 6.26 -0.58 14.77
C SER A 619 6.53 -1.42 13.53
N ARG A 620 5.46 -1.84 12.85
CA ARG A 620 5.59 -2.35 11.49
C ARG A 620 6.22 -1.18 10.72
N PRO A 621 7.34 -1.35 10.00
CA PRO A 621 7.55 -0.46 8.87
C PRO A 621 6.27 -0.57 8.06
N ILE A 622 5.54 0.54 7.93
CA ILE A 622 4.28 0.56 7.22
C ILE A 622 4.59 0.03 5.84
N GLN A 623 4.04 -1.14 5.52
CA GLN A 623 4.15 -1.68 4.17
C GLN A 623 3.47 -0.65 3.30
N GLY A 624 4.26 0.05 2.47
CA GLY A 624 3.73 1.09 1.58
C GLY A 624 2.58 0.53 0.73
N THR A 625 1.70 1.41 0.26
CA THR A 625 0.64 0.99 -0.66
C THR A 625 1.24 0.55 -2.00
N ILE A 626 0.76 -0.58 -2.55
CA ILE A 626 1.08 -0.99 -3.91
C ILE A 626 0.26 -0.13 -4.88
N ILE A 627 0.96 0.60 -5.75
CA ILE A 627 0.35 1.45 -6.78
C ILE A 627 0.48 0.80 -8.16
N THR A 628 -0.53 0.90 -9.02
CA THR A 628 -0.32 0.69 -10.46
C THR A 628 0.06 1.98 -11.14
N ILE A 629 1.14 1.90 -11.88
CA ILE A 629 1.55 2.88 -12.88
C ILE A 629 1.04 2.33 -14.23
N PRO A 630 0.29 3.12 -15.03
CA PRO A 630 -0.06 2.74 -16.41
C PRO A 630 1.19 2.28 -17.18
N ALA A 631 1.07 1.34 -18.10
CA ALA A 631 2.19 0.92 -18.95
C ALA A 631 2.71 2.15 -19.74
N THR A 632 3.94 2.56 -19.48
CA THR A 632 4.53 3.80 -20.00
C THR A 632 5.32 3.53 -21.28
N ASP A 633 5.29 4.46 -22.23
CA ASP A 633 6.24 4.57 -23.35
C ASP A 633 7.45 5.47 -22.99
N PHE A 634 7.72 5.65 -21.69
CA PHE A 634 8.65 6.62 -21.10
C PHE A 634 8.29 8.10 -21.25
N ASN A 635 7.15 8.47 -21.83
CA ASN A 635 6.78 9.89 -22.01
C ASN A 635 6.01 10.48 -20.81
N ASP A 636 5.40 9.64 -19.96
CA ASP A 636 4.59 10.10 -18.82
C ASP A 636 5.40 10.10 -17.51
N PRO A 637 5.66 11.28 -16.89
CA PRO A 637 6.33 11.35 -15.58
C PRO A 637 5.36 11.02 -14.43
N PHE A 638 5.82 10.21 -13.47
CA PHE A 638 5.09 9.89 -12.24
C PHE A 638 5.79 10.52 -11.03
N VAL A 639 5.05 11.35 -10.28
CA VAL A 639 5.61 12.11 -9.15
C VAL A 639 5.35 11.38 -7.83
N LEU A 640 6.42 11.06 -7.10
CA LEU A 640 6.26 10.58 -5.72
C LEU A 640 5.86 11.74 -4.80
N PRO A 641 5.13 11.49 -3.69
CA PRO A 641 4.67 12.54 -2.77
C PRO A 641 5.80 13.38 -2.18
N LEU A 642 7.01 12.80 -2.13
CA LEU A 642 8.22 13.46 -1.68
C LEU A 642 9.14 13.70 -2.88
N THR A 643 9.24 14.95 -3.34
CA THR A 643 10.28 15.34 -4.29
C THR A 643 11.65 15.39 -3.60
N ILE A 644 12.75 15.33 -4.35
CA ILE A 644 14.10 15.52 -3.78
C ILE A 644 14.20 16.85 -3.05
N SER A 645 13.65 17.92 -3.63
CA SER A 645 13.70 19.25 -3.03
C SER A 645 12.96 19.29 -1.71
N GLN A 646 11.83 18.61 -1.61
CA GLN A 646 11.11 18.41 -0.35
C GLN A 646 11.93 17.56 0.63
N ALA A 647 12.51 16.43 0.19
CA ALA A 647 13.34 15.56 1.02
C ALA A 647 14.58 16.29 1.57
N TYR A 648 15.27 17.06 0.73
CA TYR A 648 16.42 17.86 1.13
C TYR A 648 16.01 19.00 2.07
N ARG A 649 14.86 19.62 1.84
CA ARG A 649 14.33 20.63 2.77
C ARG A 649 14.04 20.01 4.12
N GLN A 650 13.39 18.84 4.16
CA GLN A 650 13.14 18.08 5.39
C GLN A 650 14.46 17.79 6.10
N TYR A 651 15.44 17.27 5.38
CA TYR A 651 16.78 17.02 5.92
C TYR A 651 17.42 18.26 6.54
N LYS A 652 17.33 19.42 5.87
CA LYS A 652 17.83 20.70 6.42
C LYS A 652 17.06 21.20 7.63
N ILE A 653 15.75 20.96 7.68
CA ILE A 653 14.92 21.27 8.85
C ILE A 653 15.41 20.44 10.04
N ASP A 654 15.66 19.15 9.82
CA ASP A 654 16.13 18.22 10.86
C ASP A 654 17.61 18.46 11.24
N HIS A 655 18.38 19.07 10.34
CA HIS A 655 19.82 19.31 10.51
C HIS A 655 20.19 20.76 10.17
N PRO A 656 19.80 21.74 11.02
CA PRO A 656 19.98 23.16 10.73
C PRO A 656 21.45 23.62 10.63
N GLN A 657 22.40 22.79 11.05
CA GLN A 657 23.84 23.07 11.04
C GLN A 657 24.54 22.67 9.74
N ILE A 658 23.81 22.07 8.79
CA ILE A 658 24.41 21.52 7.57
C ILE A 658 24.62 22.59 6.51
N SER A 659 25.82 22.58 5.90
CA SER A 659 26.20 23.46 4.79
C SER A 659 25.28 23.26 3.58
N ASN A 660 25.06 24.32 2.81
CA ASN A 660 24.35 24.25 1.52
C ASN A 660 25.03 23.30 0.51
N ASP A 661 26.30 22.94 0.73
CA ASP A 661 27.11 22.04 -0.12
C ASP A 661 27.02 20.56 0.29
N ALA A 662 26.05 20.18 1.14
CA ALA A 662 25.94 18.81 1.61
C ALA A 662 25.53 17.83 0.50
N THR A 663 26.26 16.71 0.42
CA THR A 663 25.91 15.61 -0.48
C THR A 663 24.76 14.80 0.11
N VAL A 664 23.64 14.73 -0.62
CA VAL A 664 22.46 13.93 -0.26
C VAL A 664 22.48 12.63 -1.06
N TYR A 665 22.42 11.50 -0.36
CA TYR A 665 22.27 10.18 -0.98
C TYR A 665 20.80 9.80 -1.03
N ILE A 666 20.30 9.44 -2.21
CA ILE A 666 18.93 8.97 -2.42
C ILE A 666 19.02 7.51 -2.85
N TYR A 667 18.40 6.64 -2.05
CA TYR A 667 18.35 5.22 -2.33
C TYR A 667 16.97 4.87 -2.88
N TRP A 668 16.93 4.14 -4.00
CA TRP A 668 15.71 3.55 -4.54
C TRP A 668 15.99 2.12 -5.00
N GLN A 669 14.94 1.30 -5.00
CA GLN A 669 14.98 -0.07 -5.51
C GLN A 669 13.81 -0.25 -6.46
N THR A 670 14.08 -0.68 -7.68
CA THR A 670 13.06 -1.04 -8.67
C THR A 670 12.98 -2.54 -8.83
N MET A 671 11.75 -3.07 -8.94
CA MET A 671 11.51 -4.47 -9.24
C MET A 671 10.68 -4.56 -10.53
N ASN A 672 11.21 -5.25 -11.55
CA ASN A 672 10.58 -5.60 -12.83
C ASN A 672 9.92 -4.43 -13.60
N GLY A 673 10.67 -3.86 -14.54
CA GLY A 673 10.15 -2.93 -15.52
C GLY A 673 11.22 -1.97 -16.01
N ASP A 674 10.98 -1.38 -17.16
CA ASP A 674 11.74 -0.20 -17.54
C ASP A 674 11.15 1.01 -16.82
N MET A 675 11.98 1.74 -16.10
CA MET A 675 11.62 2.94 -15.36
C MET A 675 12.52 4.09 -15.81
N MET A 676 11.93 5.26 -16.02
CA MET A 676 12.71 6.50 -16.12
C MET A 676 12.60 7.22 -14.78
N LEU A 677 13.69 7.25 -14.02
CA LEU A 677 13.79 8.09 -12.85
C LEU A 677 14.27 9.48 -13.27
N THR A 678 13.43 10.49 -13.11
CA THR A 678 13.86 11.88 -13.29
C THR A 678 14.02 12.54 -11.94
N LEU A 679 15.26 12.88 -11.61
CA LEU A 679 15.62 13.62 -10.41
C LEU A 679 15.74 15.10 -10.76
N ALA A 680 14.80 15.93 -10.32
CA ALA A 680 14.80 17.36 -10.61
C ALA A 680 14.97 18.21 -9.35
N ASN A 681 15.58 19.39 -9.52
CA ASN A 681 15.72 20.41 -8.47
C ASN A 681 14.41 21.16 -8.16
N GLU A 682 13.41 21.03 -9.00
CA GLU A 682 12.06 21.56 -8.82
C GLU A 682 11.04 20.58 -9.43
N GLN A 683 9.76 20.78 -9.13
CA GLN A 683 8.69 19.93 -9.69
C GLN A 683 8.66 20.10 -11.21
N ILE A 684 8.58 19.00 -11.96
CA ILE A 684 8.51 19.02 -13.43
C ILE A 684 7.09 19.43 -13.83
N GLY A 685 6.95 20.58 -14.47
CA GLY A 685 5.72 21.02 -15.11
C GLY A 685 5.57 20.35 -16.47
N THR A 686 4.52 19.55 -16.65
CA THR A 686 4.25 18.86 -17.93
C THR A 686 3.77 19.82 -19.02
N ASP A 687 3.18 20.96 -18.63
CA ASP A 687 2.54 21.92 -19.54
C ASP A 687 3.21 23.30 -19.55
N GLU A 688 4.33 23.48 -18.85
CA GLU A 688 5.01 24.76 -18.70
C GLU A 688 6.49 24.69 -19.13
N GLN A 689 6.99 25.75 -19.77
CA GLN A 689 8.42 25.87 -20.02
C GLN A 689 9.15 26.24 -18.72
N GLN A 690 10.03 25.34 -18.26
CA GLN A 690 10.87 25.55 -17.09
C GLN A 690 12.35 25.68 -17.49
N PRO A 691 12.79 26.89 -17.92
CA PRO A 691 14.15 27.08 -18.46
C PRO A 691 15.27 26.87 -17.42
N ASN A 692 14.94 26.82 -16.13
CA ASN A 692 15.89 26.62 -15.04
C ASN A 692 15.83 25.21 -14.41
N LEU A 693 15.00 24.32 -14.96
CA LEU A 693 14.86 22.94 -14.50
C LEU A 693 16.18 22.20 -14.71
N ARG A 694 16.83 21.82 -13.62
CA ARG A 694 17.99 20.94 -13.62
C ARG A 694 17.51 19.55 -13.26
N CYS A 695 17.56 18.66 -14.24
CA CYS A 695 17.20 17.27 -14.06
C CYS A 695 18.40 16.34 -14.30
N LEU A 696 18.43 15.26 -13.52
CA LEU A 696 19.22 14.07 -13.76
C LEU A 696 18.23 12.96 -14.12
N ILE A 697 18.26 12.52 -15.37
CA ILE A 697 17.40 11.45 -15.87
C ILE A 697 18.20 10.15 -15.84
N CYS A 698 17.67 9.14 -15.15
CA CYS A 698 18.23 7.82 -15.07
C CYS A 698 17.23 6.82 -15.65
N TYR A 699 17.59 6.21 -16.78
CA TYR A 699 16.83 5.09 -17.34
C TYR A 699 17.27 3.80 -16.65
N ILE A 700 16.32 3.15 -16.01
CA ILE A 700 16.48 1.86 -15.33
C ILE A 700 15.69 0.87 -16.15
N ALA A 701 16.34 0.34 -17.18
CA ALA A 701 15.76 -0.70 -18.02
C ALA A 701 16.00 -2.09 -17.43
N GLU A 702 15.20 -3.07 -17.85
CA GLU A 702 15.49 -4.47 -17.60
C GLU A 702 16.93 -4.78 -18.04
N LYS A 703 17.65 -5.54 -17.21
CA LYS A 703 18.99 -6.03 -17.57
C LYS A 703 18.87 -6.85 -18.86
N PRO A 704 19.63 -6.55 -19.93
CA PRO A 704 19.49 -7.26 -21.20
C PRO A 704 19.71 -8.77 -21.01
N ALA A 705 18.91 -9.54 -21.73
CA ALA A 705 18.81 -11.00 -21.69
C ALA A 705 20.18 -11.70 -21.59
N THR A 706 20.60 -12.01 -20.37
CA THR A 706 21.28 -13.28 -20.13
C THR A 706 20.23 -14.36 -20.39
N LYS A 707 20.57 -15.38 -21.20
CA LYS A 707 19.71 -16.46 -21.75
C LYS A 707 18.99 -17.35 -20.71
N ASP A 708 18.67 -16.85 -19.53
CA ASP A 708 17.98 -17.60 -18.50
C ASP A 708 16.52 -17.14 -18.42
N VAL A 709 15.65 -17.90 -19.10
CA VAL A 709 14.20 -17.66 -19.25
C VAL A 709 13.45 -17.96 -17.93
N HIS A 710 14.15 -18.21 -16.84
CA HIS A 710 13.61 -18.64 -15.55
C HIS A 710 13.94 -17.72 -14.37
N TYR A 711 14.54 -16.55 -14.63
CA TYR A 711 14.78 -15.54 -13.59
C TYR A 711 13.52 -14.70 -13.32
N HIS A 712 12.81 -15.00 -12.22
CA HIS A 712 11.75 -14.17 -11.65
C HIS A 712 11.91 -14.10 -10.13
N GLU A 713 12.36 -12.97 -9.59
CA GLU A 713 12.31 -12.72 -8.14
C GLU A 713 10.93 -12.16 -7.76
N ASN A 714 10.16 -12.93 -6.98
CA ASN A 714 8.87 -12.50 -6.43
C ASN A 714 8.93 -12.06 -4.96
N VAL A 715 10.09 -11.99 -4.31
CA VAL A 715 10.23 -11.39 -2.97
C VAL A 715 11.67 -10.89 -2.74
N SER A 716 11.83 -9.58 -2.50
CA SER A 716 13.07 -9.00 -1.96
C SER A 716 13.05 -9.09 -0.43
N TYR A 717 14.13 -9.60 0.17
CA TYR A 717 14.36 -9.47 1.60
C TYR A 717 14.76 -8.01 1.89
N LEU A 718 13.84 -7.19 2.41
CA LEU A 718 14.22 -5.92 3.06
C LEU A 718 14.55 -6.22 4.52
N HIS A 719 15.82 -6.52 4.80
CA HIS A 719 16.34 -6.45 6.17
C HIS A 719 16.67 -4.98 6.47
N SER A 720 15.78 -4.28 7.16
CA SER A 720 16.12 -3.02 7.82
C SER A 720 17.07 -3.34 8.98
N GLY A 721 18.37 -3.27 8.70
CA GLY A 721 19.41 -3.56 9.67
C GLY A 721 19.23 -2.77 10.98
N ARG A 722 19.01 -3.50 12.06
CA ARG A 722 20.00 -3.52 13.14
C ARG A 722 20.33 -4.99 13.43
N PRO A 723 21.56 -5.44 13.14
CA PRO A 723 22.01 -6.72 13.68
C PRO A 723 22.21 -6.57 15.19
N PHE A 724 22.27 -7.71 15.89
CA PHE A 724 22.51 -7.91 17.33
C PHE A 724 21.26 -8.06 18.23
N GLN A 725 20.99 -9.32 18.57
CA GLN A 725 21.58 -9.88 19.79
C GLN A 725 22.59 -10.96 19.44
#